data_AF-A0A0D7WTJ8-F1
#
_entry.id   AF-A0A0D7WTJ8-F1
#
_cell.length_a   1.000
_cell.length_b   1.000
_cell.length_c   1.000
_cell.angle_alpha   90.00
_cell.angle_beta   90.00
_cell.angle_gamma   90.00
#
_symmetry.space_group_name_H-M   'P 1'
#
loop_
_entity.id
_entity.type
_entity.pdbx_description
1 polymer ?
#
loop_
_entity_poly.entity_id
_entity_poly.type
_entity_poly.pdbx_seq_one_letter_code
_entity_poly.pdbx_strand_id
1 'polypeptide(L)'
;MQLVREDWKLFRNIETLCQKAGVHREFIPLLVVKELVDNSLDATGDCKLELVDNYSFRVSDDGIGIDPEWLHEYFSINRPMISSKLVRLPSRGALGNGLRVVTGAVIATGGSLTVTTRGNTFHILPQDDGTSKVDFVRNDEHMGTSILVKLGMYVDEETLNWGQLAINFSSKGTLYKKGQSSPQWYTSEAFYELVNAADMPIKSFVSLFAGAKISEKIVTRLHNDFNGLLTSTQQLTFGDAEHMLRLLREAIKAPSAKSLGEVGDCYTNLEHFKKAGEFSIESARGLYDANIPIIVEAWVGIKKGDPMNLQSSITICVNKSPVTTDVKVATKQASTIIWSGGLYIDVKCRPAQFFLNIITPYMPITSDGKAPDFRPMSSVIETTIKRAVSKARKLNQLEISGGLTEREIVLINLPAAITKTSGDGKFIFSQRQLYYAIRPYIMEAFNGKQPNYNYFCSILTQYEAEYGDIPSMYRDPRGTLYHPHTGEEIPLGTIAVQNYNRPKWTFNKIIFIEKEGYFASLRDVGFPEKYDCALLSSKGYASRAVKDLFDLLGETEEEIQFFCVHDADAAGTKIFETLQEATMARPERKVKVINLGLDPEEAVELGLQIETFKNDSRRPVADYVPWEWTEWLQHNRVELNSMTTPEFIEWLENKMKYHGVGKVIPTDEVLAKEFQESTEQEIRNRVMNNILVQNFYEEKVDLELSKLEDKINLVKTDIREKVSGKLENNPLYRWDTPLKQMAHDIIHQGDI
;
A
#
# COMPACT_ATOMS: atom_id res chain seq x y z
N MET A 1 -32.59 -53.21 2.17
CA MET A 1 -31.25 -53.78 2.39
C MET A 1 -30.33 -52.66 2.86
N GLN A 2 -29.75 -52.77 4.06
CA GLN A 2 -28.74 -51.82 4.54
C GLN A 2 -27.36 -52.47 4.38
N LEU A 3 -26.43 -51.79 3.70
CA LEU A 3 -25.05 -52.22 3.55
C LEU A 3 -24.17 -51.41 4.50
N VAL A 4 -23.36 -52.09 5.32
CA VAL A 4 -22.45 -51.46 6.29
C VAL A 4 -21.02 -51.56 5.77
N ARG A 5 -20.31 -50.42 5.71
CA ARG A 5 -18.90 -50.35 5.34
C ARG A 5 -18.14 -49.55 6.39
N GLU A 6 -17.12 -50.18 6.97
CA GLU A 6 -16.20 -49.52 7.91
C GLU A 6 -15.27 -48.56 7.16
N ASP A 7 -14.90 -47.44 7.80
CA ASP A 7 -14.09 -46.36 7.19
C ASP A 7 -12.76 -46.87 6.62
N TRP A 8 -12.10 -47.81 7.32
CA TRP A 8 -10.82 -48.36 6.88
C TRP A 8 -10.88 -49.12 5.55
N LYS A 9 -12.04 -49.63 5.15
CA LYS A 9 -12.19 -50.34 3.86
C LYS A 9 -12.01 -49.40 2.66
N LEU A 10 -12.09 -48.09 2.87
CA LEU A 10 -11.79 -47.08 1.85
C LEU A 10 -10.32 -47.11 1.40
N PHE A 11 -9.41 -47.66 2.20
CA PHE A 11 -7.99 -47.75 1.83
C PHE A 11 -7.66 -48.93 0.90
N ARG A 12 -8.62 -49.84 0.64
CA ARG A 12 -8.38 -51.07 -0.16
C ARG A 12 -8.43 -50.87 -1.67
N ASN A 13 -9.09 -49.82 -2.14
CA ASN A 13 -9.29 -49.53 -3.56
C ASN A 13 -8.73 -48.14 -3.86
N ILE A 14 -8.04 -47.98 -4.99
CA ILE A 14 -7.40 -46.75 -5.41
C ILE A 14 -8.39 -45.57 -5.50
N GLU A 15 -9.62 -45.79 -5.95
CA GLU A 15 -10.64 -44.74 -6.08
C GLU A 15 -11.08 -44.21 -4.71
N THR A 16 -11.32 -45.10 -3.75
CA THR A 16 -11.71 -44.72 -2.38
C THR A 16 -10.51 -44.25 -1.56
N LEU A 17 -9.30 -44.71 -1.89
CA LEU A 17 -8.06 -44.22 -1.30
C LEU A 17 -7.85 -42.75 -1.66
N CYS A 18 -8.09 -42.36 -2.91
CA CYS A 18 -8.03 -40.96 -3.34
C CYS A 18 -8.97 -40.07 -2.52
N GLN A 19 -10.14 -40.57 -2.11
CA GLN A 19 -11.07 -39.83 -1.25
C GLN A 19 -10.48 -39.59 0.15
N LYS A 20 -9.86 -40.61 0.76
CA LYS A 20 -9.21 -40.47 2.08
C LYS A 20 -7.91 -39.68 2.03
N ALA A 21 -7.19 -39.77 0.93
CA ALA A 21 -5.93 -39.07 0.68
C ALA A 21 -6.14 -37.61 0.24
N GLY A 22 -7.29 -37.29 -0.36
CA GLY A 22 -7.63 -35.96 -0.87
C GLY A 22 -6.81 -35.52 -2.08
N VAL A 23 -6.34 -36.46 -2.90
CA VAL A 23 -5.56 -36.19 -4.12
C VAL A 23 -6.08 -37.00 -5.31
N HIS A 24 -5.81 -36.54 -6.53
CA HIS A 24 -6.08 -37.31 -7.74
C HIS A 24 -5.21 -38.57 -7.79
N ARG A 25 -5.66 -39.60 -8.52
CA ARG A 25 -4.97 -40.90 -8.63
C ARG A 25 -3.49 -40.76 -9.00
N GLU A 26 -3.17 -39.85 -9.92
CA GLU A 26 -1.81 -39.61 -10.42
C GLU A 26 -0.87 -39.06 -9.34
N PHE A 27 -1.40 -38.42 -8.29
CA PHE A 27 -0.61 -37.88 -7.18
C PHE A 27 -0.43 -38.86 -6.02
N ILE A 28 -1.01 -40.07 -6.08
CA ILE A 28 -0.83 -41.07 -5.03
C ILE A 28 0.65 -41.41 -4.82
N PRO A 29 1.46 -41.72 -5.85
CA PRO A 29 2.90 -41.95 -5.65
C PRO A 29 3.62 -40.76 -4.98
N LEU A 30 3.34 -39.52 -5.42
CA LEU A 30 3.92 -38.30 -4.82
C LEU A 30 3.53 -38.16 -3.34
N LEU A 31 2.28 -38.47 -3.00
CA LEU A 31 1.80 -38.41 -1.63
C LEU A 31 2.46 -39.48 -0.74
N VAL A 32 2.62 -40.71 -1.23
CA VAL A 32 3.30 -41.79 -0.47
C VAL A 32 4.73 -41.39 -0.16
N VAL A 33 5.48 -40.86 -1.14
CA VAL A 33 6.83 -40.31 -0.93
C VAL A 33 6.79 -39.22 0.14
N LYS A 34 5.89 -38.24 0.00
CA LYS A 34 5.74 -37.13 0.94
C LYS A 34 5.47 -37.61 2.37
N GLU A 35 4.53 -38.53 2.58
CA GLU A 35 4.18 -39.00 3.92
C GLU A 35 5.34 -39.71 4.63
N LEU A 36 6.16 -40.48 3.89
CA LEU A 36 7.34 -41.13 4.45
C LEU A 36 8.45 -40.14 4.77
N VAL A 37 8.76 -39.24 3.82
CA VAL A 37 9.76 -38.17 4.02
C VAL A 37 9.37 -37.27 5.18
N ASP A 38 8.11 -36.86 5.27
CA ASP A 38 7.61 -36.01 6.37
C ASP A 38 7.81 -36.69 7.74
N ASN A 39 7.52 -37.99 7.85
CA ASN A 39 7.71 -38.75 9.08
C ASN A 39 9.19 -38.84 9.48
N SER A 40 10.08 -39.16 8.52
CA SER A 40 11.51 -39.21 8.77
C SER A 40 12.05 -37.83 9.17
N LEU A 41 11.70 -36.77 8.44
CA LEU A 41 12.15 -35.40 8.76
C LEU A 41 11.63 -34.90 10.12
N ASP A 42 10.44 -35.30 10.56
CA ASP A 42 9.94 -34.97 11.90
C ASP A 42 10.64 -35.77 13.01
N ALA A 43 11.11 -36.98 12.71
CA ALA A 43 11.79 -37.85 13.68
C ALA A 43 13.26 -37.46 13.88
N THR A 44 13.97 -37.10 12.81
CA THR A 44 15.45 -36.94 12.81
C THR A 44 15.90 -35.56 12.34
N GLY A 45 15.05 -34.81 11.63
CA GLY A 45 15.41 -33.55 10.98
C GLY A 45 16.00 -33.72 9.57
N ASP A 46 16.46 -34.91 9.20
CA ASP A 46 17.11 -35.21 7.92
C ASP A 46 16.84 -36.66 7.46
N CYS A 47 16.78 -36.87 6.14
CA CYS A 47 16.58 -38.21 5.57
C CYS A 47 17.10 -38.27 4.12
N LYS A 48 17.39 -39.49 3.68
CA LYS A 48 17.75 -39.82 2.30
C LYS A 48 16.51 -40.32 1.55
N LEU A 49 16.29 -39.79 0.35
CA LEU A 49 15.28 -40.25 -0.60
C LEU A 49 15.99 -40.79 -1.85
N GLU A 50 15.61 -41.97 -2.30
CA GLU A 50 16.25 -42.66 -3.43
C GLU A 50 15.22 -43.32 -4.34
N LEU A 51 15.32 -43.07 -5.65
CA LEU A 51 14.62 -43.85 -6.68
C LEU A 51 15.36 -45.18 -6.87
N VAL A 52 14.67 -46.29 -6.67
CA VAL A 52 15.27 -47.64 -6.76
C VAL A 52 15.06 -48.22 -8.14
N ASP A 53 13.83 -48.12 -8.66
CA ASP A 53 13.45 -48.48 -10.02
C ASP A 53 12.16 -47.74 -10.42
N ASN A 54 11.63 -48.04 -11.61
CA ASN A 54 10.44 -47.41 -12.18
C ASN A 54 9.12 -47.66 -11.42
N TYR A 55 9.15 -48.39 -10.30
CA TYR A 55 8.00 -48.70 -9.45
C TYR A 55 8.31 -48.58 -7.96
N SER A 56 9.56 -48.28 -7.60
CA SER A 56 10.05 -48.44 -6.23
C SER A 56 10.94 -47.27 -5.83
N PHE A 57 10.77 -46.83 -4.58
CA PHE A 57 11.62 -45.82 -3.96
C PHE A 57 11.89 -46.17 -2.51
N ARG A 58 12.92 -45.56 -1.94
CA ARG A 58 13.34 -45.76 -0.55
C ARG A 58 13.48 -44.44 0.18
N VAL A 59 12.98 -44.40 1.41
CA VAL A 59 13.24 -43.33 2.38
C VAL A 59 14.01 -43.92 3.54
N SER A 60 15.12 -43.29 3.91
CA SER A 60 15.98 -43.76 4.99
C SER A 60 16.42 -42.61 5.90
N ASP A 61 16.40 -42.84 7.21
CA ASP A 61 16.88 -41.91 8.23
C ASP A 61 17.76 -42.62 9.26
N ASP A 62 18.66 -41.88 9.92
CA ASP A 62 19.57 -42.42 10.93
C ASP A 62 19.03 -42.21 12.37
N GLY A 63 17.70 -42.26 12.52
CA GLY A 63 17.02 -42.08 13.81
C GLY A 63 17.16 -43.28 14.76
N ILE A 64 16.35 -43.27 15.82
CA ILE A 64 16.31 -44.37 16.81
C ILE A 64 15.63 -45.66 16.30
N GLY A 65 15.11 -45.63 15.07
CA GLY A 65 14.31 -46.69 14.50
C GLY A 65 12.91 -46.82 15.10
N ILE A 66 12.00 -47.40 14.32
CA ILE A 66 10.71 -47.90 14.80
C ILE A 66 10.95 -49.18 15.61
N ASP A 67 10.29 -49.29 16.76
CA ASP A 67 10.30 -50.52 17.52
C ASP A 67 9.59 -51.65 16.74
N PRO A 68 10.28 -52.78 16.44
CA PRO A 68 9.72 -53.87 15.65
C PRO A 68 8.37 -54.40 16.15
N GLU A 69 8.13 -54.35 17.47
CA GLU A 69 6.86 -54.80 18.05
C GLU A 69 5.68 -53.97 17.56
N TRP A 70 5.88 -52.70 17.20
CA TRP A 70 4.81 -51.79 16.78
C TRP A 70 4.58 -51.75 15.26
N LEU A 71 5.41 -52.44 14.46
CA LEU A 71 5.31 -52.43 13.00
C LEU A 71 3.96 -52.94 12.50
N HIS A 72 3.45 -54.02 13.11
CA HIS A 72 2.17 -54.61 12.73
C HIS A 72 1.02 -53.61 12.94
N GLU A 73 1.07 -52.85 14.03
CA GLU A 73 0.07 -51.85 14.35
C GLU A 73 0.21 -50.62 13.46
N TYR A 74 1.39 -50.00 13.33
CA TYR A 74 1.56 -48.75 12.58
C TYR A 74 1.19 -48.84 11.10
N PHE A 75 1.42 -50.00 10.49
CA PHE A 75 1.11 -50.24 9.08
C PHE A 75 -0.24 -50.93 8.85
N SER A 76 -1.05 -51.17 9.88
CA SER A 76 -2.42 -51.67 9.71
C SER A 76 -3.36 -50.55 9.22
N ILE A 77 -4.22 -50.83 8.24
CA ILE A 77 -5.20 -49.85 7.73
C ILE A 77 -6.46 -49.77 8.59
N ASN A 78 -6.79 -50.83 9.34
CA ASN A 78 -7.95 -50.89 10.24
C ASN A 78 -7.70 -50.34 11.66
N ARG A 79 -6.47 -49.89 11.95
CA ARG A 79 -6.12 -49.35 13.26
C ARG A 79 -6.89 -48.06 13.61
N PRO A 80 -7.11 -47.77 14.90
CA PRO A 80 -7.58 -46.46 15.35
C PRO A 80 -6.66 -45.33 14.86
N MET A 81 -7.16 -44.09 14.83
CA MET A 81 -6.28 -42.96 14.53
C MET A 81 -5.28 -42.75 15.67
N ILE A 82 -4.00 -43.04 15.39
CA ILE A 82 -2.89 -42.80 16.32
C ILE A 82 -2.08 -41.64 15.77
N SER A 83 -2.01 -40.54 16.52
CA SER A 83 -1.34 -39.32 16.07
C SER A 83 -0.69 -38.58 17.24
N SER A 84 0.61 -38.29 17.12
CA SER A 84 1.30 -37.35 18.00
C SER A 84 0.90 -35.88 17.71
N LYS A 85 0.18 -35.63 16.62
CA LYS A 85 -0.12 -34.27 16.09
C LYS A 85 -1.24 -33.54 16.85
N LEU A 86 -1.93 -34.22 17.77
CA LEU A 86 -2.79 -33.55 18.74
C LEU A 86 -1.98 -32.62 19.66
N VAL A 87 -0.71 -32.98 19.92
CA VAL A 87 0.26 -32.05 20.50
C VAL A 87 0.72 -31.10 19.39
N ARG A 88 0.09 -29.93 19.33
CA ARG A 88 0.41 -28.82 18.42
C ARG A 88 1.87 -28.43 18.58
N LEU A 89 2.64 -28.66 17.52
CA LEU A 89 4.04 -28.31 17.34
C LEU A 89 4.24 -27.99 15.86
N PRO A 90 5.22 -27.13 15.48
CA PRO A 90 5.50 -26.81 14.08
C PRO A 90 6.21 -27.98 13.39
N SER A 91 5.51 -29.10 13.28
CA SER A 91 5.91 -30.38 12.69
C SER A 91 5.05 -30.68 11.46
N ARG A 92 5.48 -31.61 10.62
CA ARG A 92 4.76 -31.97 9.39
C ARG A 92 3.56 -32.87 9.69
N GLY A 93 2.62 -32.93 8.74
CA GLY A 93 1.39 -33.70 8.90
C GLY A 93 0.39 -33.11 9.92
N ALA A 94 -0.82 -33.67 9.95
CA ALA A 94 -1.92 -33.13 10.76
C ALA A 94 -2.78 -34.21 11.45
N LEU A 95 -3.05 -35.35 10.79
CA LEU A 95 -4.06 -36.32 11.24
C LEU A 95 -3.53 -37.67 11.74
N GLY A 96 -2.28 -38.06 11.42
CA GLY A 96 -1.75 -39.39 11.76
C GLY A 96 -2.14 -40.53 10.79
N ASN A 97 -2.83 -40.24 9.68
CA ASN A 97 -3.21 -41.24 8.67
C ASN A 97 -2.11 -41.59 7.65
N GLY A 98 -0.93 -40.98 7.71
CA GLY A 98 0.10 -41.11 6.66
C GLY A 98 0.48 -42.54 6.33
N LEU A 99 0.86 -43.33 7.33
CA LEU A 99 1.21 -44.74 7.13
C LEU A 99 0.03 -45.60 6.67
N ARG A 100 -1.21 -45.24 7.03
CA ARG A 100 -2.42 -45.92 6.50
C ARG A 100 -2.59 -45.65 5.01
N VAL A 101 -2.28 -44.43 4.55
CA VAL A 101 -2.27 -44.08 3.13
C VAL A 101 -1.16 -44.84 2.39
N VAL A 102 0.04 -44.94 2.96
CA VAL A 102 1.16 -45.72 2.40
C VAL A 102 0.78 -47.19 2.23
N THR A 103 0.30 -47.85 3.30
CA THR A 103 -0.15 -49.24 3.22
C THR A 103 -1.34 -49.39 2.27
N GLY A 104 -2.30 -48.46 2.31
CA GLY A 104 -3.45 -48.46 1.41
C GLY A 104 -3.04 -48.37 -0.06
N ALA A 105 -2.05 -47.54 -0.41
CA ALA A 105 -1.51 -47.44 -1.76
C ALA A 105 -0.83 -48.75 -2.20
N VAL A 106 -0.09 -49.41 -1.30
CA VAL A 106 0.49 -50.73 -1.55
C VAL A 106 -0.59 -51.77 -1.82
N ILE A 107 -1.64 -51.84 -0.98
CA ILE A 107 -2.77 -52.75 -1.17
C ILE A 107 -3.49 -52.47 -2.49
N ALA A 108 -3.89 -51.21 -2.70
CA ALA A 108 -4.72 -50.79 -3.82
C ALA A 108 -4.05 -50.94 -5.18
N THR A 109 -2.72 -51.02 -5.22
CA THR A 109 -1.93 -51.14 -6.45
C THR A 109 -1.24 -52.51 -6.60
N GLY A 110 -1.32 -53.39 -5.61
CA GLY A 110 -0.64 -54.70 -5.64
C GLY A 110 0.89 -54.59 -5.47
N GLY A 111 1.33 -53.60 -4.70
CA GLY A 111 2.74 -53.35 -4.40
C GLY A 111 3.32 -54.21 -3.28
N SER A 112 4.48 -53.81 -2.75
CA SER A 112 5.10 -54.42 -1.57
C SER A 112 5.75 -53.38 -0.66
N LEU A 113 5.84 -53.69 0.63
CA LEU A 113 6.41 -52.82 1.64
C LEU A 113 7.44 -53.56 2.50
N THR A 114 8.66 -53.02 2.55
CA THR A 114 9.76 -53.57 3.34
C THR A 114 10.30 -52.49 4.27
N VAL A 115 10.45 -52.81 5.55
CA VAL A 115 10.92 -51.89 6.58
C VAL A 115 12.17 -52.47 7.22
N THR A 116 13.27 -51.72 7.17
CA THR A 116 14.47 -51.97 7.94
C THR A 116 14.49 -51.01 9.13
N THR A 117 14.61 -51.55 10.34
CA THR A 117 14.65 -50.75 11.58
C THR A 117 15.44 -51.46 12.68
N ARG A 118 16.23 -50.71 13.45
CA ARG A 118 17.03 -51.23 14.58
C ARG A 118 17.85 -52.48 14.21
N GLY A 119 18.49 -52.44 13.04
CA GLY A 119 19.35 -53.52 12.54
C GLY A 119 18.60 -54.77 12.04
N ASN A 120 17.30 -54.68 11.76
CA ASN A 120 16.49 -55.81 11.29
C ASN A 120 15.61 -55.39 10.11
N THR A 121 15.47 -56.26 9.12
CA THR A 121 14.61 -56.05 7.95
C THR A 121 13.38 -56.94 7.99
N PHE A 122 12.21 -56.35 7.73
CA PHE A 122 10.92 -57.01 7.77
C PHE A 122 10.10 -56.75 6.50
N HIS A 123 9.32 -57.73 6.06
CA HIS A 123 8.23 -57.53 5.13
C HIS A 123 6.95 -57.21 5.88
N ILE A 124 6.24 -56.18 5.42
CA ILE A 124 4.91 -55.84 5.93
C ILE A 124 3.88 -56.45 4.98
N LEU A 125 3.06 -57.36 5.50
CA LEU A 125 2.12 -58.17 4.74
C LEU A 125 0.67 -57.78 5.13
N PRO A 126 0.01 -56.90 4.37
CA PRO A 126 -1.37 -56.52 4.64
C PRO A 126 -2.32 -57.72 4.54
N GLN A 127 -3.33 -57.77 5.40
CA GLN A 127 -4.34 -58.82 5.47
C GLN A 127 -5.72 -58.30 5.04
N ASP A 128 -6.62 -59.20 4.67
CA ASP A 128 -7.98 -58.85 4.19
C ASP A 128 -8.87 -58.18 5.25
N ASP A 129 -8.59 -58.41 6.53
CA ASP A 129 -9.27 -57.77 7.66
C ASP A 129 -8.74 -56.36 7.96
N GLY A 130 -7.74 -55.90 7.18
CA GLY A 130 -7.11 -54.59 7.31
C GLY A 130 -5.98 -54.51 8.33
N THR A 131 -5.64 -55.62 8.99
CA THR A 131 -4.42 -55.73 9.80
C THR A 131 -3.18 -55.93 8.92
N SER A 132 -1.99 -55.80 9.49
CA SER A 132 -0.73 -56.11 8.84
C SER A 132 0.06 -57.13 9.64
N LYS A 133 0.54 -58.19 8.99
CA LYS A 133 1.53 -59.12 9.57
C LYS A 133 2.94 -58.65 9.24
N VAL A 134 3.87 -58.97 10.13
CA VAL A 134 5.28 -58.61 9.98
C VAL A 134 6.08 -59.90 9.88
N ASP A 135 6.83 -60.05 8.80
CA ASP A 135 7.68 -61.22 8.56
C ASP A 135 9.15 -60.80 8.60
N PHE A 136 9.95 -61.48 9.44
CA PHE A 136 11.37 -61.18 9.58
C PHE A 136 12.14 -61.74 8.37
N VAL A 137 12.95 -60.90 7.74
CA VAL A 137 13.71 -61.26 6.55
C VAL A 137 15.15 -61.58 6.90
N ARG A 138 15.84 -60.62 7.53
CA ARG A 138 17.27 -60.71 7.85
C ARG A 138 17.70 -59.61 8.81
N ASN A 139 18.87 -59.80 9.42
CA ASN A 139 19.61 -58.72 10.07
C ASN A 139 20.15 -57.74 9.02
N ASP A 140 20.30 -56.48 9.40
CA ASP A 140 20.81 -55.39 8.59
C ASP A 140 21.74 -54.49 9.44
N GLU A 141 22.67 -53.80 8.81
CA GLU A 141 23.58 -52.89 9.54
C GLU A 141 22.90 -51.54 9.85
N HIS A 142 21.83 -51.19 9.14
CA HIS A 142 21.13 -49.93 9.33
C HIS A 142 20.29 -49.92 10.63
N MET A 143 20.67 -49.05 11.56
CA MET A 143 20.01 -48.92 12.87
C MET A 143 18.78 -48.01 12.87
N GLY A 144 18.76 -47.00 12.00
CA GLY A 144 17.63 -46.09 11.84
C GLY A 144 16.45 -46.72 11.10
N THR A 145 15.57 -45.91 10.52
CA THR A 145 14.42 -46.44 9.77
C THR A 145 14.68 -46.32 8.27
N SER A 146 14.54 -47.42 7.54
CA SER A 146 14.58 -47.42 6.07
C SER A 146 13.38 -48.17 5.49
N ILE A 147 12.54 -47.45 4.76
CA ILE A 147 11.30 -47.99 4.18
C ILE A 147 11.45 -48.04 2.67
N LEU A 148 11.43 -49.25 2.12
CA LEU A 148 11.36 -49.51 0.68
C LEU A 148 9.91 -49.78 0.30
N VAL A 149 9.37 -48.93 -0.57
CA VAL A 149 8.02 -49.08 -1.12
C VAL A 149 8.14 -49.45 -2.58
N LYS A 150 7.41 -50.48 -2.99
CA LYS A 150 7.11 -50.77 -4.39
C LYS A 150 5.62 -50.59 -4.61
N LEU A 151 5.23 -49.82 -5.62
CA LEU A 151 3.84 -49.60 -6.01
C LEU A 151 3.54 -50.34 -7.32
N GLY A 152 2.28 -50.65 -7.57
CA GLY A 152 1.83 -51.05 -8.93
C GLY A 152 1.60 -49.87 -9.87
N MET A 153 2.22 -48.73 -9.57
CA MET A 153 2.15 -47.49 -10.34
C MET A 153 3.57 -47.01 -10.64
N TYR A 154 3.74 -46.34 -11.78
CA TYR A 154 5.05 -45.83 -12.19
C TYR A 154 5.56 -44.77 -11.21
N VAL A 155 6.86 -44.79 -10.92
CA VAL A 155 7.58 -43.85 -10.06
C VAL A 155 8.83 -43.39 -10.81
N ASP A 156 9.07 -42.08 -10.81
CA ASP A 156 10.21 -41.43 -11.44
C ASP A 156 10.72 -40.26 -10.59
N GLU A 157 11.69 -39.50 -11.14
CA GLU A 157 12.26 -38.33 -10.47
C GLU A 157 11.22 -37.23 -10.19
N GLU A 158 10.23 -37.04 -11.07
CA GLU A 158 9.15 -36.07 -10.82
C GLU A 158 8.28 -36.48 -9.63
N THR A 159 8.08 -37.79 -9.47
CA THR A 159 7.37 -38.37 -8.33
C THR A 159 8.05 -38.07 -6.99
N LEU A 160 9.38 -37.88 -6.99
CA LEU A 160 10.16 -37.58 -5.79
C LEU A 160 10.15 -36.09 -5.39
N ASN A 161 9.66 -35.20 -6.25
CA ASN A 161 9.81 -33.76 -6.11
C ASN A 161 9.28 -33.20 -4.78
N TRP A 162 8.11 -33.65 -4.31
CA TRP A 162 7.57 -33.18 -3.02
C TRP A 162 8.46 -33.55 -1.83
N GLY A 163 8.99 -34.78 -1.83
CA GLY A 163 9.93 -35.23 -0.81
C GLY A 163 11.25 -34.45 -0.89
N GLN A 164 11.80 -34.29 -2.08
CA GLN A 164 13.06 -33.57 -2.29
C GLN A 164 12.99 -32.10 -1.87
N LEU A 165 11.86 -31.44 -2.15
CA LEU A 165 11.60 -30.06 -1.70
C LEU A 165 11.52 -29.98 -0.17
N ALA A 166 10.84 -30.94 0.48
CA ALA A 166 10.74 -30.97 1.93
C ALA A 166 12.10 -31.18 2.61
N ILE A 167 12.95 -32.06 2.06
CA ILE A 167 14.33 -32.30 2.51
C ILE A 167 15.16 -31.01 2.38
N ASN A 168 15.10 -30.35 1.20
CA ASN A 168 15.83 -29.10 0.95
C ASN A 168 15.41 -27.97 1.90
N PHE A 169 14.11 -27.83 2.19
CA PHE A 169 13.64 -26.83 3.16
C PHE A 169 14.02 -27.19 4.59
N SER A 170 14.06 -28.48 4.93
CA SER A 170 14.56 -28.95 6.23
C SER A 170 16.03 -28.61 6.43
N SER A 171 16.88 -28.95 5.46
CA SER A 171 18.34 -28.86 5.59
C SER A 171 18.86 -27.42 5.68
N LYS A 172 18.17 -26.45 5.06
CA LYS A 172 18.53 -25.03 5.12
C LYS A 172 17.92 -24.29 6.30
N GLY A 173 16.77 -24.77 6.78
CA GLY A 173 15.99 -24.09 7.79
C GLY A 173 16.40 -24.41 9.23
N THR A 174 15.80 -23.68 10.17
CA THR A 174 15.89 -23.96 11.61
C THR A 174 14.63 -24.66 12.11
N LEU A 175 14.76 -25.46 13.17
CA LEU A 175 13.66 -26.15 13.83
C LEU A 175 13.29 -25.48 15.15
N TYR A 176 12.08 -25.77 15.62
CA TYR A 176 11.60 -25.32 16.93
C TYR A 176 12.36 -26.03 18.05
N LYS A 177 13.29 -25.31 18.68
CA LYS A 177 14.26 -25.87 19.65
C LYS A 177 13.66 -26.24 21.01
N LYS A 178 12.51 -25.65 21.38
CA LYS A 178 11.96 -25.82 22.73
C LYS A 178 11.35 -27.20 22.94
N GLY A 179 10.90 -27.87 21.89
CA GLY A 179 10.26 -29.20 21.93
C GLY A 179 8.92 -29.27 22.69
N GLN A 180 8.50 -28.18 23.33
CA GLN A 180 7.27 -28.10 24.14
C GLN A 180 6.16 -27.36 23.41
N SER A 181 4.95 -27.88 23.55
CA SER A 181 3.72 -27.23 23.10
C SER A 181 3.40 -25.97 23.92
N SER A 182 2.44 -25.16 23.49
CA SER A 182 1.95 -24.00 24.25
C SER A 182 0.45 -24.09 24.51
N PRO A 183 -0.02 -23.81 25.74
CA PRO A 183 -1.45 -23.80 26.04
C PRO A 183 -2.22 -22.71 25.28
N GLN A 184 -1.53 -21.68 24.78
CA GLN A 184 -2.16 -20.63 23.97
C GLN A 184 -2.55 -21.11 22.58
N TRP A 185 -1.98 -22.23 22.12
CA TRP A 185 -2.24 -22.76 20.80
C TRP A 185 -3.51 -23.58 20.70
N TYR A 186 -4.31 -23.73 21.77
CA TYR A 186 -5.48 -24.60 21.80
C TYR A 186 -6.72 -23.81 22.14
N THR A 187 -7.83 -24.12 21.48
CA THR A 187 -9.15 -23.72 22.00
C THR A 187 -9.51 -24.62 23.17
N SER A 188 -10.56 -24.29 23.95
CA SER A 188 -11.04 -25.17 25.01
C SER A 188 -11.35 -26.59 24.52
N GLU A 189 -11.99 -26.73 23.35
CA GLU A 189 -12.35 -28.03 22.78
C GLU A 189 -11.11 -28.78 22.30
N ALA A 190 -10.20 -28.10 21.59
CA ALA A 190 -8.99 -28.75 21.09
C ALA A 190 -8.08 -29.22 22.23
N PHE A 191 -8.04 -28.48 23.35
CA PHE A 191 -7.31 -28.90 24.54
C PHE A 191 -7.96 -30.10 25.22
N TYR A 192 -9.29 -30.11 25.33
CA TYR A 192 -10.03 -31.25 25.88
C TYR A 192 -9.84 -32.53 25.06
N GLU A 193 -9.87 -32.43 23.72
CA GLU A 193 -9.57 -33.58 22.84
C GLU A 193 -8.14 -34.11 23.05
N LEU A 194 -7.16 -33.22 23.22
CA LEU A 194 -5.80 -33.62 23.56
C LEU A 194 -5.73 -34.32 24.93
N VAL A 195 -6.43 -33.80 25.94
CA VAL A 195 -6.50 -34.42 27.28
C VAL A 195 -7.08 -35.84 27.18
N ASN A 196 -8.21 -36.01 26.50
CA ASN A 196 -8.86 -37.32 26.36
C ASN A 196 -7.99 -38.33 25.60
N ALA A 197 -7.28 -37.88 24.57
CA ALA A 197 -6.46 -38.77 23.75
C ALA A 197 -5.14 -39.19 24.42
N ALA A 198 -4.65 -38.46 25.42
CA ALA A 198 -3.31 -38.66 25.96
C ALA A 198 -3.16 -39.89 26.88
N ASP A 199 -4.27 -40.33 27.52
CA ASP A 199 -4.33 -41.44 28.49
C ASP A 199 -3.05 -41.62 29.33
N MET A 200 -2.72 -40.60 30.12
CA MET A 200 -1.49 -40.57 30.90
C MET A 200 -1.66 -39.82 32.24
N PRO A 201 -0.72 -40.04 33.20
CA PRO A 201 -0.69 -39.28 34.44
C PRO A 201 -0.61 -37.77 34.20
N ILE A 202 -1.31 -36.98 35.02
CA ILE A 202 -1.38 -35.51 34.88
C ILE A 202 0.02 -34.87 34.87
N LYS A 203 0.96 -35.37 35.67
CA LYS A 203 2.34 -34.88 35.71
C LYS A 203 3.05 -35.02 34.36
N SER A 204 2.89 -36.17 33.70
CA SER A 204 3.45 -36.43 32.38
C SER A 204 2.79 -35.53 31.34
N PHE A 205 1.47 -35.35 31.42
CA PHE A 205 0.73 -34.48 30.50
C PHE A 205 1.15 -33.01 30.59
N VAL A 206 1.26 -32.46 31.80
CA VAL A 206 1.72 -31.07 32.02
C VAL A 206 3.15 -30.85 31.50
N SER A 207 3.99 -31.89 31.51
CA SER A 207 5.37 -31.81 30.99
C SER A 207 5.45 -31.56 29.48
N LEU A 208 4.37 -31.79 28.72
CA LEU A 208 4.28 -31.46 27.29
C LEU A 208 4.36 -29.94 27.04
N PHE A 209 4.02 -29.12 28.04
CA PHE A 209 3.93 -27.65 27.93
C PHE A 209 5.02 -26.90 28.70
N ALA A 210 5.57 -27.51 29.76
CA ALA A 210 6.48 -26.83 30.67
C ALA A 210 7.59 -27.75 31.22
N GLY A 211 8.71 -27.13 31.60
CA GLY A 211 9.81 -27.82 32.27
C GLY A 211 9.45 -28.19 33.72
N ALA A 212 10.20 -29.15 34.29
CA ALA A 212 9.90 -29.84 35.55
C ALA A 212 9.42 -28.91 36.69
N LYS A 213 10.13 -27.79 36.95
CA LYS A 213 9.82 -26.86 38.05
C LYS A 213 8.46 -26.17 37.91
N ILE A 214 8.07 -25.81 36.69
CA ILE A 214 6.77 -25.17 36.43
C ILE A 214 5.68 -26.24 36.47
N SER A 215 5.93 -27.41 35.89
CA SER A 215 5.01 -28.54 35.89
C SER A 215 4.64 -28.96 37.31
N GLU A 216 5.62 -29.05 38.22
CA GLU A 216 5.37 -29.36 39.64
C GLU A 216 4.45 -28.33 40.31
N LYS A 217 4.67 -27.03 40.09
CA LYS A 217 3.78 -25.98 40.64
C LYS A 217 2.35 -26.11 40.14
N ILE A 218 2.16 -26.38 38.85
CA ILE A 218 0.84 -26.51 38.24
C ILE A 218 0.14 -27.78 38.75
N VAL A 219 0.86 -28.91 38.80
CA VAL A 219 0.33 -30.18 39.31
C VAL A 219 -0.07 -30.05 40.77
N THR A 220 0.71 -29.39 41.62
CA THR A 220 0.34 -29.14 43.02
C THR A 220 -0.92 -28.28 43.13
N ARG A 221 -1.05 -27.24 42.29
CA ARG A 221 -2.25 -26.39 42.28
C ARG A 221 -3.48 -27.18 41.82
N LEU A 222 -3.37 -27.96 40.74
CA LEU A 222 -4.45 -28.85 40.29
C LEU A 222 -4.84 -29.86 41.38
N HIS A 223 -3.86 -30.48 42.03
CA HIS A 223 -4.12 -31.43 43.11
C HIS A 223 -4.89 -30.78 44.26
N ASN A 224 -4.56 -29.54 44.62
CA ASN A 224 -5.30 -28.79 45.64
C ASN A 224 -6.71 -28.41 45.18
N ASP A 225 -6.87 -27.91 43.96
CA ASP A 225 -8.16 -27.48 43.40
C ASP A 225 -9.15 -28.66 43.27
N PHE A 226 -8.64 -29.87 43.03
CA PHE A 226 -9.43 -31.11 42.88
C PHE A 226 -9.35 -32.06 44.07
N ASN A 227 -8.85 -31.62 45.24
CA ASN A 227 -8.68 -32.45 46.45
C ASN A 227 -7.97 -33.80 46.22
N GLY A 228 -7.04 -33.85 45.26
CA GLY A 228 -6.28 -35.05 44.91
C GLY A 228 -7.05 -36.15 44.18
N LEU A 229 -8.30 -35.90 43.77
CA LEU A 229 -9.16 -36.90 43.13
C LEU A 229 -8.76 -37.22 41.68
N LEU A 230 -8.06 -36.30 41.02
CA LEU A 230 -7.63 -36.45 39.63
C LEU A 230 -6.16 -36.85 39.57
N THR A 231 -5.89 -38.05 39.07
CA THR A 231 -4.53 -38.61 38.91
C THR A 231 -4.16 -38.83 37.44
N SER A 232 -5.16 -39.07 36.58
CA SER A 232 -5.00 -39.32 35.15
C SER A 232 -5.83 -38.35 34.29
N THR A 233 -5.39 -38.16 33.06
CA THR A 233 -6.06 -37.31 32.07
C THR A 233 -7.46 -37.79 31.68
N GLN A 234 -7.71 -39.11 31.67
CA GLN A 234 -9.05 -39.68 31.36
C GLN A 234 -10.15 -39.30 32.36
N GLN A 235 -9.78 -38.83 33.55
CA GLN A 235 -10.74 -38.47 34.60
C GLN A 235 -11.25 -37.04 34.46
N LEU A 236 -10.62 -36.22 33.61
CA LEU A 236 -10.95 -34.81 33.44
C LEU A 236 -12.23 -34.67 32.60
N THR A 237 -13.20 -33.95 33.14
CA THR A 237 -14.34 -33.47 32.32
C THR A 237 -13.91 -32.28 31.46
N PHE A 238 -14.79 -31.84 30.56
CA PHE A 238 -14.55 -30.63 29.75
C PHE A 238 -14.26 -29.39 30.62
N GLY A 239 -15.01 -29.21 31.72
CA GLY A 239 -14.80 -28.09 32.64
C GLY A 239 -13.47 -28.19 33.39
N ASP A 240 -13.06 -29.40 33.77
CA ASP A 240 -11.78 -29.62 34.46
C ASP A 240 -10.59 -29.39 33.52
N ALA A 241 -10.70 -29.80 32.26
CA ALA A 241 -9.70 -29.52 31.24
C ALA A 241 -9.60 -28.02 30.94
N GLU A 242 -10.72 -27.30 30.93
CA GLU A 242 -10.75 -25.85 30.77
C GLU A 242 -10.09 -25.12 31.96
N HIS A 243 -10.36 -25.59 33.18
CA HIS A 243 -9.67 -25.09 34.38
C HIS A 243 -8.16 -25.36 34.32
N MET A 244 -7.74 -26.54 33.89
CA MET A 244 -6.33 -26.86 33.66
C MET A 244 -5.71 -25.95 32.60
N LEU A 245 -6.40 -25.71 31.49
CA LEU A 245 -5.94 -24.82 30.41
C LEU A 245 -5.69 -23.40 30.94
N ARG A 246 -6.61 -22.88 31.76
CA ARG A 246 -6.44 -21.57 32.44
C ARG A 246 -5.15 -21.53 33.27
N LEU A 247 -4.93 -22.53 34.13
CA LEU A 247 -3.73 -22.61 34.97
C LEU A 247 -2.44 -22.69 34.15
N LEU A 248 -2.45 -23.45 33.05
CA LEU A 248 -1.32 -23.50 32.12
C LEU A 248 -1.07 -22.14 31.47
N ARG A 249 -2.12 -21.42 31.03
CA ARG A 249 -1.99 -20.07 30.43
C ARG A 249 -1.49 -19.02 31.40
N GLU A 250 -1.89 -19.09 32.67
CA GLU A 250 -1.39 -18.22 33.75
C GLU A 250 0.10 -18.44 34.02
N ALA A 251 0.55 -19.69 33.96
CA ALA A 251 1.92 -20.07 34.33
C ALA A 251 2.92 -20.03 33.16
N ILE A 252 2.46 -20.13 31.90
CA ILE A 252 3.30 -20.33 30.72
C ILE A 252 3.12 -19.18 29.74
N LYS A 253 4.21 -18.44 29.51
CA LYS A 253 4.24 -17.37 28.50
C LYS A 253 4.11 -17.95 27.08
N ALA A 254 3.32 -17.26 26.25
CA ALA A 254 3.21 -17.57 24.83
C ALA A 254 4.59 -17.51 24.14
N PRO A 255 4.97 -18.52 23.33
CA PRO A 255 6.18 -18.45 22.53
C PRO A 255 6.02 -17.40 21.42
N SER A 256 7.12 -16.70 21.10
CA SER A 256 7.11 -15.76 19.98
C SER A 256 7.11 -16.49 18.65
N ALA A 257 6.53 -15.90 17.61
CA ALA A 257 6.52 -16.50 16.28
C ALA A 257 7.93 -16.80 15.74
N LYS A 258 8.92 -15.93 16.05
CA LYS A 258 10.33 -16.15 15.68
C LYS A 258 10.93 -17.44 16.26
N SER A 259 10.36 -17.97 17.34
CA SER A 259 10.85 -19.20 17.95
C SER A 259 10.48 -20.45 17.16
N LEU A 260 9.47 -20.40 16.29
CA LEU A 260 8.98 -21.54 15.49
C LEU A 260 10.01 -22.09 14.50
N GLY A 261 11.02 -21.28 14.15
CA GLY A 261 11.99 -21.56 13.11
C GLY A 261 11.62 -20.89 11.77
N GLU A 262 12.42 -21.21 10.75
CA GLU A 262 12.31 -20.67 9.39
C GLU A 262 12.97 -21.61 8.39
N VAL A 263 12.74 -21.38 7.10
CA VAL A 263 13.54 -21.96 6.02
C VAL A 263 14.72 -21.04 5.69
N GLY A 264 14.52 -19.72 5.72
CA GLY A 264 15.54 -18.73 5.40
C GLY A 264 15.69 -18.50 3.90
N ASP A 265 16.49 -17.50 3.53
CA ASP A 265 16.69 -17.10 2.13
C ASP A 265 17.51 -18.14 1.34
N CYS A 266 16.81 -19.17 0.86
CA CYS A 266 17.41 -20.39 0.33
C CYS A 266 17.55 -20.43 -1.19
N TYR A 267 17.02 -19.45 -1.91
CA TYR A 267 17.04 -19.36 -3.36
C TYR A 267 17.87 -18.16 -3.79
N THR A 268 18.89 -18.38 -4.63
CA THR A 268 19.80 -17.31 -5.08
C THR A 268 19.21 -16.42 -6.16
N ASN A 269 18.16 -16.88 -6.85
CA ASN A 269 17.55 -16.22 -8.01
C ASN A 269 16.13 -15.71 -7.74
N LEU A 270 15.66 -15.77 -6.49
CA LEU A 270 14.32 -15.32 -6.11
C LEU A 270 14.40 -14.29 -5.00
N GLU A 271 13.51 -13.32 -5.02
CA GLU A 271 13.43 -12.31 -3.97
C GLU A 271 12.65 -12.83 -2.77
N HIS A 272 13.29 -12.82 -1.60
CA HIS A 272 12.73 -13.30 -0.34
C HIS A 272 12.10 -12.20 0.50
N PHE A 273 10.98 -12.53 1.13
CA PHE A 273 10.44 -11.76 2.24
C PHE A 273 9.85 -12.69 3.30
N LYS A 274 10.12 -12.37 4.57
CA LYS A 274 9.65 -13.09 5.75
C LYS A 274 8.82 -12.17 6.63
N LYS A 275 7.68 -12.67 7.09
CA LYS A 275 6.82 -11.98 8.06
C LYS A 275 6.47 -12.91 9.21
N ALA A 276 6.67 -12.41 10.43
CA ALA A 276 6.13 -13.01 11.63
C ALA A 276 4.75 -12.42 11.93
N GLY A 277 3.85 -13.24 12.42
CA GLY A 277 2.51 -12.81 12.85
C GLY A 277 1.87 -13.84 13.77
N GLU A 278 0.57 -13.67 13.94
CA GLU A 278 -0.31 -14.58 14.67
C GLU A 278 -1.69 -14.59 14.01
N PHE A 279 -2.45 -15.65 14.26
CA PHE A 279 -3.86 -15.73 13.93
C PHE A 279 -4.62 -16.41 15.07
N SER A 280 -5.92 -16.15 15.16
CA SER A 280 -6.75 -16.70 16.21
C SER A 280 -7.77 -17.70 15.68
N ILE A 281 -8.14 -18.66 16.51
CA ILE A 281 -9.25 -19.58 16.27
C ILE A 281 -10.19 -19.48 17.46
N GLU A 282 -11.44 -19.14 17.18
CA GLU A 282 -12.47 -18.98 18.20
C GLU A 282 -12.91 -20.33 18.77
N SER A 283 -13.11 -20.37 20.08
CA SER A 283 -13.74 -21.50 20.76
C SER A 283 -15.22 -21.53 20.40
N ALA A 284 -15.73 -22.67 19.95
CA ALA A 284 -17.15 -22.79 19.57
C ALA A 284 -18.07 -23.03 20.77
N ARG A 285 -17.55 -23.61 21.85
CA ARG A 285 -18.27 -24.10 23.03
C ARG A 285 -17.66 -23.59 24.34
N GLY A 286 -16.34 -23.49 24.43
CA GLY A 286 -15.64 -23.12 25.66
C GLY A 286 -15.26 -21.65 25.77
N LEU A 287 -14.51 -21.32 26.82
CA LEU A 287 -14.12 -19.96 27.20
C LEU A 287 -12.84 -19.45 26.54
N TYR A 288 -12.01 -20.34 25.97
CA TYR A 288 -10.66 -19.99 25.54
C TYR A 288 -10.46 -20.18 24.05
N ASP A 289 -10.26 -19.07 23.35
CA ASP A 289 -9.77 -19.04 21.96
C ASP A 289 -8.30 -19.44 21.89
N ALA A 290 -7.87 -19.96 20.74
CA ALA A 290 -6.46 -20.21 20.45
C ALA A 290 -5.82 -18.98 19.79
N ASN A 291 -4.68 -18.52 20.30
CA ASN A 291 -3.81 -17.57 19.60
C ASN A 291 -2.54 -18.29 19.13
N ILE A 292 -2.37 -18.36 17.82
CA ILE A 292 -1.41 -19.25 17.16
C ILE A 292 -0.39 -18.42 16.40
N PRO A 293 0.91 -18.51 16.76
CA PRO A 293 1.96 -17.82 16.03
C PRO A 293 2.16 -18.44 14.64
N ILE A 294 2.60 -17.60 13.71
CA ILE A 294 2.88 -17.99 12.33
C ILE A 294 4.11 -17.26 11.80
N ILE A 295 4.95 -17.98 11.06
CA ILE A 295 5.98 -17.42 10.20
C ILE A 295 5.58 -17.71 8.76
N VAL A 296 5.53 -16.66 7.93
CA VAL A 296 5.27 -16.80 6.49
C VAL A 296 6.50 -16.28 5.74
N GLU A 297 7.01 -17.11 4.85
CA GLU A 297 8.13 -16.79 3.96
C GLU A 297 7.70 -16.93 2.51
N ALA A 298 7.98 -15.93 1.69
CA ALA A 298 7.69 -15.95 0.26
C ALA A 298 8.96 -15.68 -0.54
N TRP A 299 9.13 -16.43 -1.63
CA TRP A 299 10.16 -16.22 -2.65
C TRP A 299 9.49 -15.98 -3.99
N VAL A 300 9.90 -14.90 -4.68
CA VAL A 300 9.29 -14.51 -5.96
C VAL A 300 10.36 -14.21 -6.99
N GLY A 301 10.25 -14.83 -8.16
CA GLY A 301 11.10 -14.55 -9.33
C GLY A 301 10.25 -14.23 -10.55
N ILE A 302 10.48 -13.07 -11.17
CA ILE A 302 9.79 -12.70 -12.42
C ILE A 302 10.38 -13.50 -13.57
N LYS A 303 9.54 -14.20 -14.34
CA LYS A 303 9.99 -15.00 -15.49
C LYS A 303 10.40 -14.06 -16.64
N LYS A 304 11.57 -14.34 -17.24
CA LYS A 304 12.11 -13.59 -18.38
C LYS A 304 11.58 -14.20 -19.69
N GLY A 305 11.30 -13.36 -20.68
CA GLY A 305 10.77 -13.77 -21.98
C GLY A 305 9.46 -13.06 -22.36
N ASP A 306 8.82 -13.50 -23.43
CA ASP A 306 7.53 -12.98 -23.88
C ASP A 306 6.42 -13.36 -22.89
N PRO A 307 5.77 -12.38 -22.22
CA PRO A 307 4.70 -12.65 -21.27
C PRO A 307 3.52 -13.45 -21.85
N MET A 308 3.27 -13.42 -23.16
CA MET A 308 2.15 -14.17 -23.76
C MET A 308 2.38 -15.68 -23.75
N ASN A 309 3.65 -16.11 -23.69
CA ASN A 309 4.04 -17.53 -23.67
C ASN A 309 4.44 -18.03 -22.27
N LEU A 310 4.38 -17.17 -21.25
CA LEU A 310 4.80 -17.48 -19.90
C LEU A 310 3.60 -17.65 -18.98
N GLN A 311 3.60 -18.72 -18.18
CA GLN A 311 2.63 -18.95 -17.13
C GLN A 311 3.26 -18.76 -15.75
N SER A 312 2.52 -18.16 -14.82
CA SER A 312 2.90 -18.13 -13.41
C SER A 312 2.80 -19.51 -12.79
N SER A 313 3.57 -19.77 -11.73
CA SER A 313 3.54 -21.02 -10.98
C SER A 313 3.65 -20.75 -9.49
N ILE A 314 2.95 -21.52 -8.66
CA ILE A 314 2.99 -21.38 -7.21
C ILE A 314 3.15 -22.72 -6.52
N THR A 315 4.03 -22.77 -5.53
CA THR A 315 4.16 -23.88 -4.59
C THR A 315 3.95 -23.36 -3.18
N ILE A 316 3.01 -23.94 -2.44
CA ILE A 316 2.79 -23.64 -1.03
C ILE A 316 3.25 -24.82 -0.19
N CYS A 317 4.03 -24.54 0.85
CA CYS A 317 4.46 -25.48 1.87
C CYS A 317 3.90 -25.06 3.23
N VAL A 318 3.51 -26.05 4.03
CA VAL A 318 3.17 -25.89 5.45
C VAL A 318 4.15 -26.73 6.26
N ASN A 319 4.77 -26.11 7.26
CA ASN A 319 5.84 -26.70 8.06
C ASN A 319 6.91 -27.38 7.20
N LYS A 320 7.36 -26.68 6.15
CA LYS A 320 8.39 -27.12 5.20
C LYS A 320 8.01 -28.34 4.34
N SER A 321 6.74 -28.69 4.25
CA SER A 321 6.25 -29.77 3.38
C SER A 321 5.20 -29.23 2.40
N PRO A 322 5.26 -29.58 1.10
CA PRO A 322 4.28 -29.12 0.11
C PRO A 322 2.83 -29.48 0.49
N VAL A 323 1.88 -28.58 0.21
CA VAL A 323 0.46 -28.89 0.39
C VAL A 323 -0.04 -29.72 -0.80
N THR A 324 -0.96 -30.64 -0.51
CA THR A 324 -1.55 -31.55 -1.52
C THR A 324 -2.68 -30.90 -2.33
N THR A 325 -3.17 -29.74 -1.89
CA THR A 325 -4.29 -29.03 -2.53
C THR A 325 -3.81 -28.23 -3.73
N ASP A 326 -4.57 -28.28 -4.82
CA ASP A 326 -4.33 -27.44 -5.99
C ASP A 326 -4.45 -25.96 -5.63
N VAL A 327 -3.35 -25.24 -5.78
CA VAL A 327 -3.30 -23.78 -5.66
C VAL A 327 -3.28 -23.19 -7.05
N LYS A 328 -4.26 -22.34 -7.35
CA LYS A 328 -4.39 -21.73 -8.68
C LYS A 328 -3.66 -20.40 -8.72
N VAL A 329 -2.94 -20.18 -9.81
CA VAL A 329 -2.29 -18.91 -10.13
C VAL A 329 -2.49 -18.60 -11.60
N ALA A 330 -2.85 -17.35 -11.92
CA ALA A 330 -3.01 -16.90 -13.29
C ALA A 330 -2.53 -15.46 -13.42
N THR A 331 -1.98 -15.13 -14.59
CA THR A 331 -1.53 -13.77 -14.90
C THR A 331 -2.29 -13.23 -16.10
N LYS A 332 -2.89 -12.04 -15.96
CA LYS A 332 -3.57 -11.30 -17.01
C LYS A 332 -3.16 -9.83 -16.93
N GLN A 333 -2.72 -9.25 -18.05
CA GLN A 333 -2.39 -7.81 -18.16
C GLN A 333 -1.45 -7.30 -17.05
N ALA A 334 -0.40 -8.06 -16.73
CA ALA A 334 0.55 -7.74 -15.64
C ALA A 334 -0.06 -7.60 -14.24
N SER A 335 -1.19 -8.28 -14.00
CA SER A 335 -1.71 -8.66 -12.68
C SER A 335 -1.68 -10.18 -12.58
N THR A 336 -1.17 -10.69 -11.47
CA THR A 336 -1.16 -12.10 -11.13
C THR A 336 -2.08 -12.32 -9.93
N ILE A 337 -3.04 -13.22 -10.10
CA ILE A 337 -4.01 -13.60 -9.08
C ILE A 337 -3.64 -14.99 -8.57
N ILE A 338 -3.62 -15.15 -7.25
CA ILE A 338 -3.40 -16.41 -6.54
C ILE A 338 -4.66 -16.71 -5.72
N TRP A 339 -5.23 -17.90 -5.89
CA TRP A 339 -6.42 -18.30 -5.13
C TRP A 339 -6.47 -19.81 -4.87
N SER A 340 -6.79 -20.18 -3.62
CA SER A 340 -7.16 -21.54 -3.14
C SER A 340 -7.25 -21.51 -1.60
N GLY A 341 -7.95 -22.48 -0.99
CA GLY A 341 -8.00 -22.60 0.49
C GLY A 341 -8.49 -21.34 1.21
N GLY A 342 -9.36 -20.55 0.57
CA GLY A 342 -9.84 -19.26 1.08
C GLY A 342 -8.88 -18.07 0.93
N LEU A 343 -7.75 -18.24 0.22
CA LEU A 343 -6.93 -17.12 -0.26
C LEU A 343 -7.51 -16.53 -1.55
N TYR A 344 -7.45 -15.21 -1.65
CA TYR A 344 -7.59 -14.46 -2.90
C TYR A 344 -6.64 -13.27 -2.86
N ILE A 345 -5.55 -13.34 -3.63
CA ILE A 345 -4.47 -12.35 -3.60
C ILE A 345 -4.22 -11.85 -5.02
N ASP A 346 -4.39 -10.55 -5.23
CA ASP A 346 -4.03 -9.85 -6.47
C ASP A 346 -2.73 -9.07 -6.27
N VAL A 347 -1.75 -9.35 -7.14
CA VAL A 347 -0.48 -8.63 -7.19
C VAL A 347 -0.20 -8.15 -8.61
N LYS A 348 0.09 -6.85 -8.77
CA LYS A 348 0.55 -6.28 -10.04
C LYS A 348 1.94 -6.80 -10.39
N CYS A 349 2.03 -7.88 -11.15
CA CYS A 349 3.27 -8.52 -11.57
C CYS A 349 3.12 -9.18 -12.95
N ARG A 350 4.24 -9.30 -13.67
CA ARG A 350 4.37 -10.18 -14.84
C ARG A 350 4.32 -11.66 -14.42
N PRO A 351 4.23 -12.62 -15.37
CA PRO A 351 4.32 -14.03 -15.03
C PRO A 351 5.55 -14.31 -14.14
N ALA A 352 5.33 -14.97 -13.02
CA ALA A 352 6.34 -15.15 -11.98
C ALA A 352 6.23 -16.54 -11.34
N GLN A 353 7.34 -16.98 -10.77
CA GLN A 353 7.39 -18.15 -9.92
C GLN A 353 7.26 -17.72 -8.46
N PHE A 354 6.37 -18.38 -7.73
CA PHE A 354 6.08 -18.13 -6.32
C PHE A 354 6.36 -19.39 -5.50
N PHE A 355 7.12 -19.24 -4.43
CA PHE A 355 7.17 -20.22 -3.34
C PHE A 355 6.67 -19.55 -2.07
N LEU A 356 5.83 -20.24 -1.32
CA LEU A 356 5.35 -19.81 -0.02
C LEU A 356 5.60 -20.92 0.99
N ASN A 357 6.20 -20.61 2.12
CA ASN A 357 6.29 -21.52 3.24
C ASN A 357 5.63 -20.90 4.47
N ILE A 358 4.77 -21.67 5.12
CA ILE A 358 4.06 -21.29 6.33
C ILE A 358 4.53 -22.21 7.45
N ILE A 359 5.14 -21.65 8.50
CA ILE A 359 5.48 -22.40 9.72
C ILE A 359 4.50 -21.99 10.81
N THR A 360 3.78 -22.97 11.34
CA THR A 360 2.80 -22.78 12.41
C THR A 360 2.62 -24.08 13.21
N PRO A 361 2.42 -24.01 14.53
CA PRO A 361 2.19 -25.21 15.33
C PRO A 361 0.84 -25.87 15.07
N TYR A 362 -0.09 -25.18 14.39
CA TYR A 362 -1.36 -25.75 13.99
C TYR A 362 -1.85 -25.10 12.70
N MET A 363 -2.13 -25.90 11.67
CA MET A 363 -2.75 -25.46 10.43
C MET A 363 -4.19 -26.00 10.39
N PRO A 364 -5.22 -25.14 10.39
CA PRO A 364 -6.59 -25.57 10.17
C PRO A 364 -6.73 -26.28 8.81
N ILE A 365 -7.52 -27.35 8.76
CA ILE A 365 -7.76 -28.15 7.55
C ILE A 365 -9.25 -28.25 7.24
N THR A 366 -9.56 -28.37 5.95
CA THR A 366 -10.95 -28.43 5.44
C THR A 366 -11.41 -29.84 5.09
N SER A 367 -10.50 -30.82 5.07
CA SER A 367 -10.80 -32.21 4.72
C SER A 367 -9.79 -33.20 5.31
N ASP A 368 -10.14 -34.48 5.33
CA ASP A 368 -9.25 -35.60 5.66
C ASP A 368 -7.97 -35.64 4.79
N GLY A 369 -8.05 -35.06 3.58
CA GLY A 369 -6.93 -34.87 2.66
C GLY A 369 -5.90 -33.81 3.08
N LYS A 370 -6.06 -33.25 4.29
CA LYS A 370 -5.18 -32.22 4.89
C LYS A 370 -5.15 -30.92 4.08
N ALA A 371 -6.21 -30.63 3.33
CA ALA A 371 -6.31 -29.38 2.57
C ALA A 371 -6.35 -28.18 3.53
N PRO A 372 -5.37 -27.26 3.49
CA PRO A 372 -5.25 -26.17 4.46
C PRO A 372 -6.37 -25.14 4.27
N ASP A 373 -6.86 -24.59 5.38
CA ASP A 373 -7.69 -23.39 5.41
C ASP A 373 -6.83 -22.18 5.76
N PHE A 374 -6.57 -21.35 4.77
CA PHE A 374 -5.74 -20.16 4.92
C PHE A 374 -6.53 -18.92 5.36
N ARG A 375 -7.87 -18.96 5.45
CA ARG A 375 -8.70 -17.78 5.77
C ARG A 375 -8.23 -17.06 7.03
N PRO A 376 -7.94 -17.75 8.16
CA PRO A 376 -7.51 -17.08 9.39
C PRO A 376 -6.18 -16.33 9.26
N MET A 377 -5.31 -16.70 8.31
CA MET A 377 -3.98 -16.12 8.14
C MET A 377 -3.77 -15.41 6.79
N SER A 378 -4.87 -15.14 6.08
CA SER A 378 -4.88 -14.54 4.74
C SER A 378 -4.14 -13.21 4.67
N SER A 379 -4.35 -12.33 5.66
CA SER A 379 -3.71 -11.00 5.72
C SER A 379 -2.18 -11.08 5.87
N VAL A 380 -1.68 -12.04 6.65
CA VAL A 380 -0.23 -12.27 6.84
C VAL A 380 0.39 -12.81 5.56
N ILE A 381 -0.28 -13.77 4.91
CA ILE A 381 0.16 -14.35 3.63
C ILE A 381 0.18 -13.27 2.53
N GLU A 382 -0.91 -12.52 2.38
CA GLU A 382 -1.07 -11.47 1.38
C GLU A 382 0.02 -10.41 1.51
N THR A 383 0.26 -9.93 2.74
CA THR A 383 1.31 -8.93 2.97
C THR A 383 2.69 -9.48 2.59
N THR A 384 2.98 -10.73 2.94
CA THR A 384 4.27 -11.36 2.67
C THR A 384 4.51 -11.48 1.17
N ILE A 385 3.53 -11.98 0.42
CA ILE A 385 3.61 -12.11 -1.04
C ILE A 385 3.74 -10.73 -1.70
N LYS A 386 2.91 -9.74 -1.31
CA LYS A 386 2.98 -8.37 -1.87
C LYS A 386 4.37 -7.75 -1.68
N ARG A 387 5.01 -7.96 -0.52
CA ARG A 387 6.35 -7.44 -0.24
C ARG A 387 7.44 -8.17 -1.04
N ALA A 388 7.38 -9.51 -1.16
CA ALA A 388 8.29 -10.26 -2.01
C ALA A 388 8.16 -9.86 -3.49
N VAL A 389 6.94 -9.73 -4.00
CA VAL A 389 6.66 -9.22 -5.36
C VAL A 389 7.21 -7.83 -5.56
N SER A 390 7.05 -6.93 -4.59
CA SER A 390 7.58 -5.57 -4.68
C SER A 390 9.11 -5.56 -4.84
N LYS A 391 9.82 -6.44 -4.12
CA LYS A 391 11.26 -6.61 -4.28
C LYS A 391 11.61 -7.16 -5.66
N ALA A 392 10.94 -8.23 -6.10
CA ALA A 392 11.16 -8.85 -7.41
C ALA A 392 10.94 -7.87 -8.57
N ARG A 393 9.91 -7.02 -8.46
CA ARG A 393 9.65 -5.96 -9.44
C ARG A 393 10.74 -4.91 -9.46
N LYS A 394 11.24 -4.50 -8.30
CA LYS A 394 12.31 -3.51 -8.20
C LYS A 394 13.60 -4.04 -8.84
N LEU A 395 13.98 -5.28 -8.53
CA LEU A 395 15.13 -5.94 -9.14
C LEU A 395 14.97 -6.03 -10.67
N ASN A 396 13.83 -6.54 -11.14
CA ASN A 396 13.56 -6.64 -12.58
C ASN A 396 13.56 -5.28 -13.28
N GLN A 397 13.08 -4.21 -12.63
CA GLN A 397 13.16 -2.85 -13.18
C GLN A 397 14.60 -2.37 -13.31
N LEU A 398 15.43 -2.61 -12.29
CA LEU A 398 16.86 -2.28 -12.32
C LEU A 398 17.62 -3.07 -13.39
N GLU A 399 17.30 -4.36 -13.58
CA GLU A 399 17.92 -5.16 -14.64
C GLU A 399 17.57 -4.63 -16.04
N ILE A 400 16.32 -4.19 -16.26
CA ILE A 400 15.88 -3.65 -17.56
C ILE A 400 16.59 -2.32 -17.87
N SER A 401 16.80 -1.48 -16.85
CA SER A 401 17.42 -0.16 -17.01
C SER A 401 18.94 -0.14 -16.93
N GLY A 402 19.60 -1.31 -16.95
CA GLY A 402 21.06 -1.39 -16.84
C GLY A 402 21.61 -0.95 -15.47
N GLY A 403 20.79 -1.06 -14.42
CA GLY A 403 21.16 -0.72 -13.04
C GLY A 403 20.73 0.67 -12.58
N LEU A 404 20.13 1.49 -13.46
CA LEU A 404 19.76 2.87 -13.15
C LEU A 404 18.30 2.98 -12.67
N THR A 405 18.08 3.81 -11.65
CA THR A 405 16.75 4.17 -11.18
C THR A 405 16.09 5.21 -12.09
N GLU A 406 14.76 5.33 -12.01
CA GLU A 406 14.03 6.37 -12.75
C GLU A 406 14.53 7.78 -12.39
N ARG A 407 14.88 8.02 -11.12
CA ARG A 407 15.49 9.28 -10.68
C ARG A 407 16.82 9.54 -11.38
N GLU A 408 17.73 8.56 -11.43
CA GLU A 408 19.04 8.72 -12.06
C GLU A 408 18.88 8.97 -13.57
N ILE A 409 17.98 8.25 -14.25
CA ILE A 409 17.68 8.49 -15.67
C ILE A 409 17.19 9.93 -15.89
N VAL A 410 16.29 10.44 -15.03
CA VAL A 410 15.83 11.84 -15.10
C VAL A 410 16.99 12.80 -14.95
N LEU A 411 17.82 12.64 -13.91
CA LEU A 411 18.90 13.58 -13.59
C LEU A 411 20.03 13.58 -14.63
N ILE A 412 20.41 12.40 -15.16
CA ILE A 412 21.44 12.27 -16.21
C ILE A 412 20.99 12.98 -17.49
N ASN A 413 19.71 12.87 -17.84
CA ASN A 413 19.17 13.44 -19.08
C ASN A 413 18.61 14.87 -18.91
N LEU A 414 18.60 15.40 -17.69
CA LEU A 414 18.04 16.72 -17.38
C LEU A 414 18.72 17.86 -18.18
N PRO A 415 20.07 17.94 -18.26
CA PRO A 415 20.73 19.01 -19.03
C PRO A 415 20.36 18.97 -20.52
N ALA A 416 20.40 17.79 -21.14
CA ALA A 416 20.05 17.62 -22.55
C ALA A 416 18.57 17.97 -22.82
N ALA A 417 17.67 17.59 -21.90
CA ALA A 417 16.25 17.95 -21.99
C ALA A 417 16.01 19.45 -21.84
N ILE A 418 16.75 20.14 -20.97
CA ILE A 418 16.71 21.61 -20.83
C ILE A 418 17.20 22.29 -22.11
N THR A 419 18.36 21.88 -22.65
CA THR A 419 18.90 22.42 -23.91
C THR A 419 17.89 22.28 -25.05
N LYS A 420 17.28 21.09 -25.18
CA LYS A 420 16.27 20.81 -26.22
C LYS A 420 15.00 21.65 -26.07
N THR A 421 14.50 21.83 -24.85
CA THR A 421 13.23 22.53 -24.60
C THR A 421 13.36 24.05 -24.61
N SER A 422 14.51 24.57 -24.18
CA SER A 422 14.83 26.00 -24.21
C SER A 422 15.34 26.50 -25.57
N GLY A 423 15.65 25.59 -26.51
CA GLY A 423 16.27 25.95 -27.78
C GLY A 423 17.64 26.62 -27.57
N ASP A 424 18.52 25.95 -26.82
CA ASP A 424 19.83 26.46 -26.39
C ASP A 424 19.75 27.75 -25.53
N GLY A 425 18.76 27.79 -24.62
CA GLY A 425 18.57 28.93 -23.70
C GLY A 425 17.92 30.17 -24.32
N LYS A 426 17.48 30.10 -25.58
CA LYS A 426 16.85 31.24 -26.28
C LYS A 426 15.41 31.50 -25.88
N PHE A 427 14.71 30.47 -25.42
CA PHE A 427 13.28 30.53 -25.11
C PHE A 427 12.99 30.01 -23.70
N ILE A 428 11.97 30.60 -23.09
CA ILE A 428 11.37 30.06 -21.86
C ILE A 428 10.55 28.81 -22.18
N PHE A 429 10.47 27.88 -21.23
CA PHE A 429 9.76 26.61 -21.41
C PHE A 429 9.03 26.18 -20.13
N SER A 430 7.98 25.37 -20.27
CA SER A 430 7.20 24.90 -19.13
C SER A 430 7.75 23.63 -18.50
N GLN A 431 7.50 23.43 -17.21
CA GLN A 431 7.80 22.16 -16.50
C GLN A 431 7.21 20.94 -17.24
N ARG A 432 6.05 21.10 -17.89
CA ARG A 432 5.39 20.03 -18.64
C ARG A 432 6.11 19.73 -19.98
N GLN A 433 6.65 20.75 -20.66
CA GLN A 433 7.50 20.54 -21.83
C GLN A 433 8.76 19.76 -21.45
N LEU A 434 9.37 20.07 -20.30
CA LEU A 434 10.52 19.34 -19.77
C LEU A 434 10.18 17.87 -19.46
N TYR A 435 9.01 17.60 -18.86
CA TYR A 435 8.52 16.23 -18.65
C TYR A 435 8.43 15.45 -19.98
N TYR A 436 7.88 16.05 -21.04
CA TYR A 436 7.77 15.39 -22.34
C TYR A 436 9.12 15.20 -23.03
N ALA A 437 10.11 16.05 -22.77
CA ALA A 437 11.47 15.85 -23.24
C ALA A 437 12.18 14.69 -22.52
N ILE A 438 11.89 14.48 -21.24
CA ILE A 438 12.47 13.39 -20.42
C ILE A 438 11.79 12.04 -20.66
N ARG A 439 10.48 12.04 -20.94
CA ARG A 439 9.66 10.84 -21.10
C ARG A 439 10.25 9.77 -22.04
N PRO A 440 10.78 10.09 -23.23
CA PRO A 440 11.41 9.10 -24.11
C PRO A 440 12.55 8.31 -23.46
N TYR A 441 13.42 8.97 -22.68
CA TYR A 441 14.54 8.31 -22.01
C TYR A 441 14.08 7.29 -20.97
N ILE A 442 13.00 7.59 -20.24
CA ILE A 442 12.40 6.64 -19.28
C ILE A 442 11.72 5.49 -20.02
N MET A 443 11.02 5.77 -21.12
CA MET A 443 10.39 4.72 -21.92
C MET A 443 11.43 3.78 -22.53
N GLU A 444 12.55 4.30 -23.01
CA GLU A 444 13.67 3.51 -23.52
C GLU A 444 14.31 2.66 -22.41
N ALA A 445 14.65 3.28 -21.28
CA ALA A 445 15.32 2.59 -20.17
C ALA A 445 14.43 1.54 -19.46
N PHE A 446 13.10 1.63 -19.56
CA PHE A 446 12.17 0.73 -18.85
C PHE A 446 11.18 0.01 -19.78
N ASN A 447 11.56 -0.26 -21.02
CA ASN A 447 10.77 -1.02 -22.01
C ASN A 447 9.30 -0.54 -22.13
N GLY A 448 9.12 0.76 -22.34
CA GLY A 448 7.82 1.40 -22.60
C GLY A 448 7.06 1.84 -21.35
N LYS A 449 7.65 1.75 -20.15
CA LYS A 449 7.05 2.29 -18.92
C LYS A 449 6.76 3.79 -19.06
N GLN A 450 5.53 4.18 -18.75
CA GLN A 450 5.14 5.59 -18.70
C GLN A 450 5.56 6.22 -17.37
N PRO A 451 6.33 7.33 -17.37
CA PRO A 451 6.73 8.02 -16.15
C PRO A 451 5.55 8.72 -15.48
N ASN A 452 5.53 8.70 -14.15
CA ASN A 452 4.50 9.41 -13.39
C ASN A 452 4.85 10.91 -13.29
N TYR A 453 3.92 11.77 -13.69
CA TYR A 453 4.15 13.23 -13.70
C TYR A 453 4.42 13.80 -12.30
N ASN A 454 3.66 13.38 -11.29
CA ASN A 454 3.85 13.88 -9.91
C ASN A 454 5.19 13.44 -9.33
N TYR A 455 5.61 12.21 -9.61
CA TYR A 455 6.93 11.72 -9.22
C TYR A 455 8.05 12.53 -9.90
N PHE A 456 7.93 12.79 -11.21
CA PHE A 456 8.85 13.68 -11.93
C PHE A 456 8.91 15.08 -11.30
N CYS A 457 7.76 15.69 -10.98
CA CYS A 457 7.72 16.99 -10.29
C CYS A 457 8.47 16.94 -8.95
N SER A 458 8.30 15.87 -8.17
CA SER A 458 9.00 15.71 -6.89
C SER A 458 10.53 15.61 -7.05
N ILE A 459 11.01 14.96 -8.12
CA ILE A 459 12.44 14.88 -8.44
C ILE A 459 12.98 16.29 -8.75
N LEU A 460 12.25 17.07 -9.56
CA LEU A 460 12.65 18.45 -9.88
C LEU A 460 12.68 19.35 -8.64
N THR A 461 11.67 19.25 -7.76
CA THR A 461 11.65 20.03 -6.52
C THR A 461 12.86 19.73 -5.63
N GLN A 462 13.25 18.46 -5.53
CA GLN A 462 14.46 18.08 -4.79
C GLN A 462 15.74 18.57 -5.47
N TYR A 463 15.79 18.52 -6.81
CA TYR A 463 16.91 19.05 -7.58
C TYR A 463 17.08 20.56 -7.36
N GLU A 464 16.00 21.35 -7.48
CA GLU A 464 16.06 22.80 -7.27
C GLU A 464 16.41 23.19 -5.84
N ALA A 465 16.00 22.38 -4.85
CA ALA A 465 16.38 22.61 -3.46
C ALA A 465 17.89 22.44 -3.21
N GLU A 466 18.57 21.61 -4.00
CA GLU A 466 19.99 21.30 -3.86
C GLU A 466 20.87 22.15 -4.79
N TYR A 467 20.41 22.44 -6.01
CA TYR A 467 21.19 23.08 -7.08
C TYR A 467 20.68 24.46 -7.50
N GLY A 468 19.58 24.94 -6.93
CA GLY A 468 18.93 26.20 -7.31
C GLY A 468 17.92 26.04 -8.46
N ASP A 469 17.20 27.12 -8.74
CA ASP A 469 16.10 27.12 -9.72
C ASP A 469 16.61 26.89 -11.15
N ILE A 470 15.83 26.17 -11.97
CA ILE A 470 16.20 25.89 -13.38
C ILE A 470 15.96 27.16 -14.23
N PRO A 471 17.01 27.71 -14.88
CA PRO A 471 16.87 28.94 -15.66
C PRO A 471 15.86 28.80 -16.80
N SER A 472 15.06 29.85 -17.03
CA SER A 472 14.07 29.93 -18.12
C SER A 472 12.91 28.93 -18.04
N MET A 473 12.84 28.11 -16.99
CA MET A 473 11.72 27.22 -16.75
C MET A 473 10.60 27.97 -16.02
N TYR A 474 9.40 28.01 -16.60
CA TYR A 474 8.19 28.48 -15.91
C TYR A 474 7.27 27.31 -15.56
N ARG A 475 6.35 27.56 -14.62
CA ARG A 475 5.30 26.62 -14.25
C ARG A 475 3.95 27.16 -14.69
N ASP A 476 3.08 26.25 -15.14
CA ASP A 476 1.70 26.59 -15.48
C ASP A 476 1.01 27.22 -14.26
N PRO A 477 0.19 28.28 -14.44
CA PRO A 477 -0.49 28.92 -13.34
C PRO A 477 -1.30 27.93 -12.51
N ARG A 478 -1.18 28.01 -11.18
CA ARG A 478 -1.87 27.10 -10.24
C ARG A 478 -2.95 27.78 -9.40
N GLY A 479 -3.39 28.96 -9.80
CA GLY A 479 -4.42 29.72 -9.09
C GLY A 479 -4.54 31.13 -9.65
N THR A 480 -5.36 31.94 -9.01
CA THR A 480 -5.69 33.29 -9.47
C THR A 480 -5.68 34.26 -8.29
N LEU A 481 -5.12 35.45 -8.49
CA LEU A 481 -5.26 36.60 -7.60
C LEU A 481 -6.24 37.58 -8.23
N TYR A 482 -7.35 37.86 -7.56
CA TYR A 482 -8.33 38.86 -7.95
C TYR A 482 -8.10 40.14 -7.14
N HIS A 483 -8.02 41.27 -7.84
CA HIS A 483 -7.77 42.57 -7.24
C HIS A 483 -9.09 43.36 -7.01
N PRO A 484 -9.32 43.89 -5.78
CA PRO A 484 -10.51 44.70 -5.52
C PRO A 484 -10.42 46.04 -6.25
N HIS A 485 -11.58 46.64 -6.60
CA HIS A 485 -11.73 47.94 -7.27
C HIS A 485 -11.28 48.02 -8.74
N THR A 486 -10.25 47.28 -9.15
CA THR A 486 -9.80 47.20 -10.56
C THR A 486 -10.47 46.05 -11.33
N GLY A 487 -10.90 45.00 -10.62
CA GLY A 487 -11.49 43.81 -11.22
C GLY A 487 -10.48 42.94 -11.99
N GLU A 488 -9.19 43.20 -11.82
CA GLU A 488 -8.12 42.50 -12.52
C GLU A 488 -7.93 41.07 -11.95
N GLU A 489 -7.83 40.08 -12.84
CA GLU A 489 -7.52 38.69 -12.50
C GLU A 489 -6.11 38.35 -12.98
N ILE A 490 -5.23 38.03 -12.02
CA ILE A 490 -3.82 37.75 -12.27
C ILE A 490 -3.60 36.24 -12.06
N PRO A 491 -3.30 35.47 -13.12
CA PRO A 491 -3.02 34.05 -12.98
C PRO A 491 -1.67 33.84 -12.28
N LEU A 492 -1.64 33.03 -11.22
CA LEU A 492 -0.44 32.77 -10.41
C LEU A 492 0.51 31.79 -11.08
N GLY A 493 1.26 32.28 -12.08
CA GLY A 493 2.40 31.60 -12.70
C GLY A 493 3.66 32.44 -12.61
N THR A 494 4.83 31.83 -12.80
CA THR A 494 6.15 32.47 -12.63
C THR A 494 6.29 33.82 -13.36
N ILE A 495 5.73 33.93 -14.58
CA ILE A 495 5.81 35.13 -15.42
C ILE A 495 4.92 36.26 -14.89
N ALA A 496 3.69 35.95 -14.48
CA ALA A 496 2.74 36.96 -14.01
C ALA A 496 3.17 37.53 -12.66
N VAL A 497 3.75 36.69 -11.79
CA VAL A 497 4.31 37.13 -10.51
C VAL A 497 5.50 38.09 -10.73
N GLN A 498 6.43 37.78 -11.64
CA GLN A 498 7.58 38.66 -11.90
C GLN A 498 7.21 40.07 -12.38
N ASN A 499 6.06 40.24 -13.06
CA ASN A 499 5.65 41.51 -13.66
C ASN A 499 4.60 42.27 -12.84
N TYR A 500 4.13 41.72 -11.72
CA TYR A 500 3.03 42.32 -10.97
C TYR A 500 3.53 43.39 -9.99
N ASN A 501 2.91 44.58 -10.05
CA ASN A 501 3.18 45.70 -9.17
C ASN A 501 1.92 46.06 -8.40
N ARG A 502 1.97 45.98 -7.06
CA ARG A 502 0.80 46.25 -6.22
C ARG A 502 0.47 47.75 -6.19
N PRO A 503 -0.76 48.17 -6.50
CA PRO A 503 -1.15 49.56 -6.37
C PRO A 503 -1.28 49.96 -4.89
N LYS A 504 -0.57 51.02 -4.50
CA LYS A 504 -0.50 51.52 -3.12
C LYS A 504 -1.88 51.93 -2.61
N TRP A 505 -2.16 51.68 -1.33
CA TRP A 505 -3.39 52.10 -0.64
C TRP A 505 -4.73 51.61 -1.22
N THR A 506 -4.73 50.57 -2.06
CA THR A 506 -5.95 50.02 -2.68
C THR A 506 -6.57 48.85 -1.91
N PHE A 507 -5.73 48.01 -1.30
CA PHE A 507 -6.12 46.87 -0.46
C PHE A 507 -4.97 46.53 0.47
N ASN A 508 -5.23 46.02 1.67
CA ASN A 508 -4.19 45.50 2.59
C ASN A 508 -4.51 44.11 3.14
N LYS A 509 -5.48 43.42 2.52
CA LYS A 509 -6.01 42.14 2.97
C LYS A 509 -6.08 41.17 1.83
N ILE A 510 -5.78 39.90 2.10
CA ILE A 510 -5.88 38.83 1.12
C ILE A 510 -6.60 37.66 1.76
N ILE A 511 -7.65 37.15 1.11
CA ILE A 511 -8.32 35.93 1.52
C ILE A 511 -7.90 34.80 0.59
N PHE A 512 -7.29 33.77 1.15
CA PHE A 512 -6.98 32.52 0.48
C PHE A 512 -8.15 31.54 0.62
N ILE A 513 -8.69 31.08 -0.52
CA ILE A 513 -9.72 30.05 -0.61
C ILE A 513 -9.27 29.00 -1.63
N GLU A 514 -9.12 27.73 -1.24
CA GLU A 514 -8.69 26.67 -2.17
C GLU A 514 -9.65 26.51 -3.35
N LYS A 515 -10.97 26.65 -3.10
CA LYS A 515 -12.03 26.47 -4.10
C LYS A 515 -12.36 27.79 -4.80
N GLU A 516 -11.91 27.90 -6.06
CA GLU A 516 -12.20 29.04 -6.96
C GLU A 516 -13.71 29.32 -7.14
N GLY A 517 -14.57 28.33 -6.92
CA GLY A 517 -16.03 28.48 -7.08
C GLY A 517 -16.64 29.60 -6.23
N TYR A 518 -16.04 29.96 -5.09
CA TYR A 518 -16.54 31.03 -4.23
C TYR A 518 -16.25 32.44 -4.75
N PHE A 519 -15.32 32.60 -5.71
CA PHE A 519 -14.93 33.92 -6.20
C PHE A 519 -16.07 34.64 -6.89
N ALA A 520 -16.84 33.93 -7.73
CA ALA A 520 -17.97 34.50 -8.44
C ALA A 520 -19.00 35.07 -7.45
N SER A 521 -19.39 34.27 -6.45
CA SER A 521 -20.38 34.67 -5.44
C SER A 521 -19.91 35.85 -4.60
N LEU A 522 -18.63 35.89 -4.19
CA LEU A 522 -18.08 37.00 -3.42
C LEU A 522 -17.99 38.29 -4.24
N ARG A 523 -17.70 38.19 -5.54
CA ARG A 523 -17.66 39.34 -6.46
C ARG A 523 -19.05 39.91 -6.72
N ASP A 524 -20.04 39.04 -6.93
CA ASP A 524 -21.42 39.47 -7.20
C ASP A 524 -22.01 40.33 -6.07
N VAL A 525 -21.62 40.05 -4.82
CA VAL A 525 -22.06 40.82 -3.65
C VAL A 525 -21.13 42.00 -3.31
N GLY A 526 -20.08 42.24 -4.10
CA GLY A 526 -19.10 43.30 -3.88
C GLY A 526 -18.26 43.13 -2.61
N PHE A 527 -18.05 41.89 -2.16
CA PHE A 527 -17.29 41.59 -0.94
C PHE A 527 -15.84 42.10 -1.01
N PRO A 528 -15.06 41.88 -2.09
CA PRO A 528 -13.69 42.39 -2.21
C PRO A 528 -13.60 43.91 -2.04
N GLU A 529 -14.52 44.63 -2.67
CA GLU A 529 -14.59 46.09 -2.65
C GLU A 529 -15.08 46.63 -1.31
N LYS A 530 -15.96 45.90 -0.60
CA LYS A 530 -16.47 46.29 0.72
C LYS A 530 -15.37 46.28 1.79
N TYR A 531 -14.46 45.31 1.72
CA TYR A 531 -13.40 45.09 2.73
C TYR A 531 -11.99 45.49 2.28
N ASP A 532 -11.84 45.99 1.04
CA ASP A 532 -10.55 46.25 0.39
C ASP A 532 -9.63 45.03 0.50
N CYS A 533 -10.14 43.92 -0.03
CA CYS A 533 -9.54 42.59 0.11
C CYS A 533 -9.38 41.89 -1.24
N ALA A 534 -8.17 41.44 -1.54
CA ALA A 534 -7.90 40.61 -2.70
C ALA A 534 -8.29 39.15 -2.44
N LEU A 535 -8.81 38.46 -3.45
CA LEU A 535 -9.14 37.04 -3.35
C LEU A 535 -8.04 36.21 -4.00
N LEU A 536 -7.60 35.16 -3.32
CA LEU A 536 -6.52 34.30 -3.76
C LEU A 536 -6.95 32.83 -3.77
N SER A 537 -6.73 32.15 -4.90
CA SER A 537 -6.99 30.73 -5.04
C SER A 537 -5.71 29.97 -5.37
N SER A 538 -5.65 28.68 -5.02
CA SER A 538 -4.62 27.76 -5.50
C SER A 538 -5.17 26.34 -5.59
N LYS A 539 -4.82 25.60 -6.64
CA LYS A 539 -5.15 24.18 -6.79
C LYS A 539 -4.13 23.32 -6.04
N GLY A 540 -4.57 22.73 -4.93
CA GLY A 540 -3.78 21.84 -4.06
C GLY A 540 -2.87 22.58 -3.06
N TYR A 541 -2.26 21.82 -2.14
CA TYR A 541 -1.43 22.33 -1.03
C TYR A 541 -0.49 23.46 -1.45
N ALA A 542 -0.53 24.54 -0.66
CA ALA A 542 0.19 25.81 -0.79
C ALA A 542 1.45 25.71 -1.64
N SER A 543 1.28 25.98 -2.93
CA SER A 543 2.33 25.86 -3.93
C SER A 543 3.44 26.90 -3.72
N ARG A 544 4.59 26.69 -4.36
CA ARG A 544 5.65 27.71 -4.45
C ARG A 544 5.11 29.05 -5.00
N ALA A 545 4.02 29.05 -5.76
CA ALA A 545 3.36 30.28 -6.22
C ALA A 545 2.79 31.15 -5.08
N VAL A 546 2.31 30.55 -3.98
CA VAL A 546 1.89 31.31 -2.79
C VAL A 546 3.11 31.89 -2.07
N LYS A 547 4.25 31.18 -2.09
CA LYS A 547 5.53 31.70 -1.59
C LYS A 547 6.05 32.86 -2.44
N ASP A 548 5.99 32.72 -3.76
CA ASP A 548 6.40 33.76 -4.71
C ASP A 548 5.48 35.00 -4.58
N LEU A 549 4.19 34.81 -4.28
CA LEU A 549 3.27 35.90 -3.96
C LEU A 549 3.62 36.58 -2.62
N PHE A 550 4.02 35.83 -1.58
CA PHE A 550 4.52 36.44 -0.35
C PHE A 550 5.82 37.22 -0.56
N ASP A 551 6.73 36.74 -1.44
CA ASP A 551 7.91 37.49 -1.86
C ASP A 551 7.48 38.80 -2.55
N LEU A 552 6.51 38.73 -3.45
CA LEU A 552 5.98 39.88 -4.17
C LEU A 552 5.33 40.94 -3.26
N LEU A 553 4.60 40.50 -2.24
CA LEU A 553 3.77 41.38 -1.41
C LEU A 553 4.50 41.91 -0.17
N GLY A 554 5.60 41.25 0.23
CA GLY A 554 6.33 41.54 1.47
C GLY A 554 7.26 42.76 1.41
N GLU A 555 7.55 43.32 0.23
CA GLU A 555 8.47 44.44 0.00
C GLU A 555 7.78 45.82 0.01
N THR A 556 6.83 46.05 0.93
CA THR A 556 6.14 47.36 1.03
C THR A 556 6.11 47.88 2.46
N GLU A 557 5.93 49.20 2.63
CA GLU A 557 5.82 49.84 3.96
C GLU A 557 4.53 49.44 4.69
N GLU A 558 3.54 48.91 3.97
CA GLU A 558 2.20 48.53 4.43
C GLU A 558 2.16 47.09 4.99
N GLU A 559 1.59 46.89 6.18
CA GLU A 559 1.34 45.55 6.74
C GLU A 559 0.14 44.88 6.03
N ILE A 560 0.33 43.63 5.59
CA ILE A 560 -0.71 42.84 4.92
C ILE A 560 -1.28 41.79 5.85
N GLN A 561 -2.60 41.72 5.92
CA GLN A 561 -3.33 40.65 6.61
C GLN A 561 -3.71 39.55 5.63
N PHE A 562 -3.27 38.32 5.89
CA PHE A 562 -3.51 37.17 5.04
C PHE A 562 -4.45 36.19 5.74
N PHE A 563 -5.68 36.09 5.27
CA PHE A 563 -6.74 35.27 5.85
C PHE A 563 -6.81 33.92 5.13
N CYS A 564 -6.75 32.82 5.85
CA CYS A 564 -6.88 31.47 5.29
C CYS A 564 -8.28 30.92 5.55
N VAL A 565 -9.02 30.56 4.50
CA VAL A 565 -10.33 29.90 4.58
C VAL A 565 -10.18 28.47 4.06
N HIS A 566 -10.51 27.49 4.90
CA HIS A 566 -10.38 26.06 4.59
C HIS A 566 -11.59 25.26 5.11
N ASP A 567 -11.77 24.06 4.56
CA ASP A 567 -12.76 23.08 5.00
C ASP A 567 -12.37 22.46 6.37
N ALA A 568 -13.34 21.94 7.12
CA ALA A 568 -13.08 21.22 8.37
C ALA A 568 -12.66 19.77 8.07
N ASP A 569 -11.45 19.61 7.52
CA ASP A 569 -10.83 18.32 7.27
C ASP A 569 -9.33 18.29 7.63
N ALA A 570 -8.73 17.10 7.62
CA ALA A 570 -7.30 16.94 7.93
C ALA A 570 -6.38 17.72 6.97
N ALA A 571 -6.77 17.88 5.69
CA ALA A 571 -5.98 18.59 4.70
C ALA A 571 -6.07 20.11 4.88
N GLY A 572 -7.27 20.64 5.11
CA GLY A 572 -7.58 22.04 5.33
C GLY A 572 -6.82 22.62 6.51
N THR A 573 -6.78 21.90 7.64
CA THR A 573 -6.01 22.34 8.81
C THR A 573 -4.51 22.47 8.51
N LYS A 574 -3.95 21.54 7.74
CA LYS A 574 -2.54 21.58 7.30
C LYS A 574 -2.25 22.74 6.33
N ILE A 575 -3.24 23.28 5.61
CA ILE A 575 -3.04 24.43 4.73
C ILE A 575 -2.67 25.66 5.56
N PHE A 576 -3.43 25.97 6.60
CA PHE A 576 -3.15 27.12 7.47
C PHE A 576 -1.77 27.01 8.14
N GLU A 577 -1.45 25.85 8.72
CA GLU A 577 -0.15 25.60 9.35
C GLU A 577 1.01 25.80 8.37
N THR A 578 0.88 25.27 7.14
CA THR A 578 1.91 25.43 6.09
C THR A 578 2.11 26.90 5.71
N LEU A 579 1.04 27.69 5.64
CA LEU A 579 1.11 29.13 5.35
C LEU A 579 1.76 29.92 6.49
N GLN A 580 1.49 29.53 7.73
CA GLN A 580 2.09 30.13 8.92
C GLN A 580 3.59 29.84 9.00
N GLU A 581 4.00 28.57 8.84
CA GLU A 581 5.41 28.15 8.80
C GLU A 581 6.18 28.87 7.68
N ALA A 582 5.58 29.00 6.49
CA ALA A 582 6.19 29.70 5.36
C ALA A 582 6.48 31.19 5.65
N THR A 583 5.69 31.81 6.54
CA THR A 583 5.89 33.20 6.98
C THR A 583 6.97 33.28 8.07
N MET A 584 6.98 32.35 9.03
CA MET A 584 7.99 32.30 10.10
C MET A 584 9.42 32.05 9.61
N ALA A 585 9.57 31.32 8.51
CA ALA A 585 10.89 31.04 7.90
C ALA A 585 11.61 32.29 7.35
N ARG A 586 10.93 33.45 7.24
CA ARG A 586 11.50 34.73 6.76
C ARG A 586 10.94 35.93 7.55
N PRO A 587 11.48 36.23 8.75
CA PRO A 587 10.92 37.19 9.70
C PRO A 587 10.99 38.67 9.29
N GLU A 588 11.67 39.02 8.18
CA GLU A 588 11.77 40.40 7.67
C GLU A 588 10.48 40.91 7.00
N ARG A 589 9.50 40.03 6.74
CA ARG A 589 8.22 40.37 6.08
C ARG A 589 7.18 40.89 7.08
N LYS A 590 6.45 41.95 6.72
CA LYS A 590 5.28 42.47 7.47
C LYS A 590 3.96 41.81 7.04
N VAL A 591 3.86 40.49 7.20
CA VAL A 591 2.64 39.74 6.85
C VAL A 591 2.09 39.01 8.08
N LYS A 592 0.79 39.20 8.36
CA LYS A 592 0.09 38.53 9.45
C LYS A 592 -0.89 37.50 8.89
N VAL A 593 -0.63 36.21 9.13
CA VAL A 593 -1.54 35.12 8.73
C VAL A 593 -2.60 34.89 9.80
N ILE A 594 -3.88 34.88 9.42
CA ILE A 594 -5.03 34.74 10.30
C ILE A 594 -5.88 33.56 9.81
N ASN A 595 -6.24 32.65 10.72
CA ASN A 595 -7.12 31.53 10.37
C ASN A 595 -8.59 31.99 10.39
N LEU A 596 -9.28 31.89 9.25
CA LEU A 596 -10.73 32.03 9.14
C LEU A 596 -11.39 30.72 8.71
N GLY A 597 -10.66 29.59 8.74
CA GLY A 597 -11.18 28.30 8.34
C GLY A 597 -12.32 27.82 9.23
N LEU A 598 -13.10 26.88 8.69
CA LEU A 598 -14.14 26.21 9.44
C LEU A 598 -13.49 25.19 10.38
N ASP A 599 -13.60 25.42 11.69
CA ASP A 599 -13.12 24.46 12.68
C ASP A 599 -14.16 23.34 12.92
N PRO A 600 -13.74 22.11 13.27
CA PRO A 600 -14.66 21.00 13.50
C PRO A 600 -15.72 21.25 14.58
N GLU A 601 -15.35 21.96 15.65
CA GLU A 601 -16.27 22.37 16.72
C GLU A 601 -17.36 23.31 16.19
N GLU A 602 -16.95 24.36 15.48
CA GLU A 602 -17.85 25.32 14.85
C GLU A 602 -18.78 24.66 13.83
N ALA A 603 -18.28 23.71 13.04
CA ALA A 603 -19.08 22.98 12.06
C ALA A 603 -20.21 22.17 12.72
N VAL A 604 -19.94 21.60 13.90
CA VAL A 604 -20.93 20.85 14.70
C VAL A 604 -21.94 21.81 15.33
N GLU A 605 -21.50 22.95 15.87
CA GLU A 605 -22.39 23.97 16.45
C GLU A 605 -23.36 24.57 15.41
N LEU A 606 -22.87 24.80 14.18
CA LEU A 606 -23.67 25.29 13.06
C LEU A 606 -24.61 24.23 12.47
N GLY A 607 -24.55 22.97 12.93
CA GLY A 607 -25.41 21.89 12.46
C GLY A 607 -25.16 21.50 11.00
N LEU A 608 -23.94 21.70 10.50
CA LEU A 608 -23.59 21.41 9.11
C LEU A 608 -23.54 19.90 8.84
N GLN A 609 -23.74 19.52 7.57
CA GLN A 609 -23.70 18.12 7.17
C GLN A 609 -22.29 17.54 7.33
N ILE A 610 -22.18 16.51 8.20
CA ILE A 610 -20.95 15.75 8.44
C ILE A 610 -20.88 14.55 7.50
N GLU A 611 -19.76 14.43 6.78
CA GLU A 611 -19.46 13.25 5.96
C GLU A 611 -18.55 12.27 6.71
N THR A 612 -18.91 10.98 6.71
CA THR A 612 -18.12 9.91 7.34
C THR A 612 -17.40 9.05 6.29
N PHE A 613 -16.16 8.67 6.54
CA PHE A 613 -15.36 7.83 5.64
C PHE A 613 -14.45 6.85 6.40
N LYS A 614 -14.05 5.77 5.73
CA LYS A 614 -13.05 4.82 6.23
C LYS A 614 -11.66 5.20 5.74
N ASN A 615 -10.67 5.09 6.61
CA ASN A 615 -9.29 5.44 6.30
C ASN A 615 -8.38 4.22 6.46
N ASP A 616 -7.57 3.91 5.44
CA ASP A 616 -6.59 2.81 5.48
C ASP A 616 -5.30 3.21 6.23
N SER A 617 -5.08 4.51 6.44
CA SER A 617 -3.92 5.07 7.13
C SER A 617 -4.27 6.41 7.79
N ARG A 618 -3.61 6.73 8.92
CA ARG A 618 -3.78 7.99 9.66
C ARG A 618 -3.33 9.18 8.80
N ARG A 619 -4.17 10.21 8.69
CA ARG A 619 -3.88 11.45 7.96
C ARG A 619 -3.22 12.48 8.90
N PRO A 620 -2.26 13.27 8.40
CA PRO A 620 -1.68 14.37 9.17
C PRO A 620 -2.76 15.44 9.41
N VAL A 621 -2.83 15.95 10.63
CA VAL A 621 -3.68 17.08 11.07
C VAL A 621 -2.72 18.12 11.65
N ALA A 622 -3.07 19.40 11.57
CA ALA A 622 -2.23 20.48 12.11
C ALA A 622 -2.15 20.47 13.65
N ASP A 623 -1.05 20.96 14.20
CA ASP A 623 -0.73 20.92 15.63
C ASP A 623 -1.60 21.85 16.47
N TYR A 624 -2.22 22.87 15.86
CA TYR A 624 -3.13 23.79 16.56
C TYR A 624 -4.49 23.16 16.89
N VAL A 625 -4.82 22.01 16.29
CA VAL A 625 -6.10 21.34 16.47
C VAL A 625 -6.08 20.50 17.76
N PRO A 626 -7.06 20.64 18.66
CA PRO A 626 -7.14 19.81 19.86
C PRO A 626 -7.16 18.30 19.56
N TRP A 627 -6.67 17.49 20.49
CA TRP A 627 -6.50 16.04 20.30
C TRP A 627 -7.82 15.32 19.98
N GLU A 628 -8.93 15.76 20.58
CA GLU A 628 -10.27 15.20 20.37
C GLU A 628 -10.74 15.38 18.93
N TRP A 629 -10.52 16.57 18.36
CA TRP A 629 -10.84 16.88 16.98
C TRP A 629 -9.85 16.25 15.99
N THR A 630 -8.61 16.02 16.41
CA THR A 630 -7.61 15.29 15.62
C THR A 630 -8.05 13.86 15.31
N GLU A 631 -8.60 13.15 16.30
CA GLU A 631 -9.18 11.81 16.12
C GLU A 631 -10.49 11.87 15.32
N TRP A 632 -11.32 12.88 15.58
CA TRP A 632 -12.58 13.07 14.86
C TRP A 632 -12.36 13.25 13.34
N LEU A 633 -11.36 14.04 12.96
CA LEU A 633 -10.96 14.32 11.56
C LEU A 633 -10.37 13.10 10.83
N GLN A 634 -10.05 12.00 11.52
CA GLN A 634 -9.61 10.77 10.86
C GLN A 634 -10.73 10.04 10.13
N HIS A 635 -11.98 10.29 10.55
CA HIS A 635 -13.17 9.56 10.09
C HIS A 635 -14.30 10.47 9.62
N ASN A 636 -14.22 11.78 9.92
CA ASN A 636 -15.24 12.76 9.62
C ASN A 636 -14.63 13.97 8.89
N ARG A 637 -15.44 14.64 8.08
CA ARG A 637 -15.12 15.94 7.46
C ARG A 637 -16.38 16.78 7.28
N VAL A 638 -16.21 18.11 7.27
CA VAL A 638 -17.26 19.04 6.84
C VAL A 638 -16.70 19.99 5.79
N GLU A 639 -17.37 20.04 4.65
CA GLU A 639 -17.00 20.92 3.53
C GLU A 639 -17.69 22.28 3.74
N LEU A 640 -17.05 23.38 3.34
CA LEU A 640 -17.67 24.72 3.33
C LEU A 640 -18.93 24.76 2.45
N ASN A 641 -19.02 23.88 1.44
CA ASN A 641 -20.20 23.72 0.58
C ASN A 641 -21.41 23.13 1.31
N SER A 642 -21.26 22.69 2.57
CA SER A 642 -22.39 22.33 3.42
C SER A 642 -23.22 23.55 3.84
N MET A 643 -22.66 24.76 3.76
CA MET A 643 -23.40 26.02 3.88
C MET A 643 -24.02 26.41 2.54
N THR A 644 -25.19 27.05 2.55
CA THR A 644 -25.69 27.76 1.37
C THR A 644 -24.82 28.98 1.06
N THR A 645 -24.85 29.47 -0.19
CA THR A 645 -24.04 30.64 -0.58
C THR A 645 -24.30 31.90 0.28
N PRO A 646 -25.56 32.26 0.62
CA PRO A 646 -25.82 33.36 1.55
C PRO A 646 -25.28 33.11 2.96
N GLU A 647 -25.44 31.90 3.51
CA GLU A 647 -24.92 31.53 4.84
C GLU A 647 -23.38 31.61 4.88
N PHE A 648 -22.71 31.14 3.83
CA PHE A 648 -21.25 31.24 3.69
C PHE A 648 -20.77 32.70 3.67
N ILE A 649 -21.44 33.56 2.90
CA ILE A 649 -21.09 35.00 2.85
C ILE A 649 -21.30 35.66 4.21
N GLU A 650 -22.44 35.41 4.86
CA GLU A 650 -22.73 35.95 6.19
C GLU A 650 -21.72 35.46 7.24
N TRP A 651 -21.40 34.16 7.22
CA TRP A 651 -20.38 33.55 8.08
C TRP A 651 -19.01 34.22 7.89
N LEU A 652 -18.57 34.38 6.64
CA LEU A 652 -17.29 35.02 6.31
C LEU A 652 -17.29 36.50 6.72
N GLU A 653 -18.38 37.24 6.50
CA GLU A 653 -18.50 38.63 6.96
C GLU A 653 -18.42 38.75 8.48
N ASN A 654 -19.04 37.83 9.22
CA ASN A 654 -19.01 37.83 10.68
C ASN A 654 -17.61 37.55 11.21
N LYS A 655 -16.90 36.58 10.60
CA LYS A 655 -15.48 36.31 10.90
C LYS A 655 -14.60 37.53 10.62
N MET A 656 -14.79 38.21 9.50
CA MET A 656 -14.06 39.43 9.17
C MET A 656 -14.35 40.57 10.17
N LYS A 657 -15.62 40.79 10.54
CA LYS A 657 -16.00 41.80 11.54
C LYS A 657 -15.39 41.50 12.92
N TYR A 658 -15.37 40.23 13.33
CA TYR A 658 -14.76 39.80 14.60
C TYR A 658 -13.27 40.20 14.68
N HIS A 659 -12.55 40.10 13.57
CA HIS A 659 -11.15 40.54 13.48
C HIS A 659 -10.97 42.07 13.29
N GLY A 660 -12.04 42.86 13.42
CA GLY A 660 -11.98 44.32 13.33
C GLY A 660 -11.66 44.84 11.92
N VAL A 661 -11.99 44.06 10.90
CA VAL A 661 -11.55 44.29 9.54
C VAL A 661 -12.44 45.33 8.83
N GLY A 662 -11.86 46.48 8.48
CA GLY A 662 -12.54 47.58 7.76
C GLY A 662 -11.80 48.02 6.50
N LYS A 663 -12.27 49.10 5.85
CA LYS A 663 -11.62 49.67 4.66
C LYS A 663 -10.21 50.17 4.95
N VAL A 664 -9.36 50.18 3.92
CA VAL A 664 -8.05 50.82 3.96
C VAL A 664 -8.27 52.32 4.07
N ILE A 665 -7.74 52.92 5.13
CA ILE A 665 -7.69 54.37 5.31
C ILE A 665 -6.21 54.74 5.35
N PRO A 666 -5.69 55.48 4.35
CA PRO A 666 -4.32 55.98 4.35
C PRO A 666 -4.01 56.90 5.54
N THR A 667 -2.74 57.20 5.76
CA THR A 667 -2.33 58.16 6.80
C THR A 667 -2.79 59.59 6.49
N ASP A 668 -2.92 60.43 7.53
CA ASP A 668 -3.33 61.83 7.41
C ASP A 668 -2.47 62.62 6.39
N GLU A 669 -1.18 62.31 6.30
CA GLU A 669 -0.25 62.92 5.34
C GLU A 669 -0.61 62.58 3.88
N VAL A 670 -0.94 61.31 3.61
CA VAL A 670 -1.35 60.85 2.27
C VAL A 670 -2.70 61.45 1.89
N LEU A 671 -3.65 61.47 2.82
CA LEU A 671 -4.98 62.06 2.61
C LEU A 671 -4.91 63.56 2.32
N ALA A 672 -4.12 64.31 3.09
CA ALA A 672 -3.95 65.76 2.90
C ALA A 672 -3.30 66.08 1.55
N LYS A 673 -2.27 65.31 1.17
CA LYS A 673 -1.59 65.46 -0.12
C LYS A 673 -2.53 65.17 -1.29
N GLU A 674 -3.22 64.04 -1.26
CA GLU A 674 -4.15 63.64 -2.32
C GLU A 674 -5.31 64.63 -2.47
N PHE A 675 -5.85 65.13 -1.35
CA PHE A 675 -6.90 66.16 -1.36
C PHE A 675 -6.41 67.45 -2.03
N GLN A 676 -5.19 67.88 -1.72
CA GLN A 676 -4.59 69.08 -2.33
C GLN A 676 -4.37 68.89 -3.83
N GLU A 677 -3.77 67.77 -4.23
CA GLU A 677 -3.49 67.44 -5.65
C GLU A 677 -4.79 67.32 -6.46
N SER A 678 -5.80 66.61 -5.93
CA SER A 678 -7.12 66.47 -6.55
C SER A 678 -7.84 67.82 -6.68
N THR A 679 -7.79 68.65 -5.65
CA THR A 679 -8.40 69.99 -5.67
C THR A 679 -7.72 70.89 -6.71
N GLU A 680 -6.38 70.86 -6.77
CA GLU A 680 -5.62 71.60 -7.78
C GLU A 680 -5.98 71.12 -9.19
N GLN A 681 -6.06 69.81 -9.41
CA GLN A 681 -6.42 69.25 -10.71
C GLN A 681 -7.82 69.66 -11.15
N GLU A 682 -8.79 69.67 -10.24
CA GLU A 682 -10.16 70.09 -10.55
C GLU A 682 -10.23 71.59 -10.89
N ILE A 683 -9.48 72.42 -10.14
CA ILE A 683 -9.36 73.86 -10.47
C ILE A 683 -8.68 74.04 -11.84
N ARG A 684 -7.60 73.30 -12.13
CA ARG A 684 -6.92 73.33 -13.43
C ARG A 684 -7.85 72.93 -14.55
N ASN A 685 -8.62 71.85 -14.40
CA ASN A 685 -9.62 71.40 -15.38
C ASN A 685 -10.70 72.46 -15.61
N ARG A 686 -11.22 73.07 -14.54
CA ARG A 686 -12.21 74.14 -14.63
C ARG A 686 -11.66 75.38 -15.34
N VAL A 687 -10.45 75.81 -15.01
CA VAL A 687 -9.77 76.94 -15.66
C VAL A 687 -9.49 76.62 -17.13
N MET A 688 -9.00 75.42 -17.44
CA MET A 688 -8.77 74.95 -18.80
C MET A 688 -10.06 74.99 -19.62
N ASN A 689 -11.15 74.39 -19.12
CA ASN A 689 -12.45 74.40 -19.79
C ASN A 689 -12.96 75.83 -20.03
N ASN A 690 -12.83 76.73 -19.04
CA ASN A 690 -13.21 78.12 -19.21
C ASN A 690 -12.38 78.83 -20.30
N ILE A 691 -11.07 78.59 -20.37
CA ILE A 691 -10.19 79.14 -21.40
C ILE A 691 -10.57 78.60 -22.78
N LEU A 692 -10.83 77.29 -22.90
CA LEU A 692 -11.23 76.65 -24.15
C LEU A 692 -12.55 77.25 -24.66
N VAL A 693 -13.55 77.42 -23.79
CA VAL A 693 -14.85 78.01 -24.14
C VAL A 693 -14.70 79.49 -24.54
N GLN A 694 -13.99 80.29 -23.74
CA GLN A 694 -13.81 81.74 -24.03
C GLN A 694 -13.05 82.00 -25.34
N ASN A 695 -12.19 81.08 -25.76
CA ASN A 695 -11.41 81.21 -26.98
C ASN A 695 -12.04 80.56 -28.21
N PHE A 696 -13.31 80.15 -28.10
CA PHE A 696 -14.05 79.48 -29.17
C PHE A 696 -13.29 78.24 -29.68
N TYR A 697 -12.77 77.42 -28.75
CA TYR A 697 -11.93 76.26 -29.07
C TYR A 697 -12.60 75.31 -30.07
N GLU A 698 -13.83 74.89 -29.80
CA GLU A 698 -14.58 73.98 -30.67
C GLU A 698 -14.73 74.56 -32.09
N GLU A 699 -15.10 75.85 -32.22
CA GLU A 699 -15.26 76.49 -33.52
C GLU A 699 -13.92 76.56 -34.30
N LYS A 700 -12.80 76.74 -33.60
CA LYS A 700 -11.46 76.71 -34.22
C LYS A 700 -11.04 75.30 -34.62
N VAL A 701 -11.33 74.30 -33.78
CA VAL A 701 -11.08 72.89 -34.11
C VAL A 701 -11.89 72.48 -35.32
N ASP A 702 -13.18 72.84 -35.39
CA ASP A 702 -14.04 72.62 -36.55
C ASP A 702 -13.48 73.28 -37.82
N LEU A 703 -12.94 74.50 -37.69
CA LEU A 703 -12.36 75.24 -38.81
C LEU A 703 -11.04 74.60 -39.30
N GLU A 704 -10.19 74.09 -38.40
CA GLU A 704 -8.99 73.33 -38.77
C GLU A 704 -9.30 71.94 -39.33
N LEU A 705 -10.30 71.24 -38.78
CA LEU A 705 -10.78 69.97 -39.32
C LEU A 705 -11.34 70.16 -40.74
N SER A 706 -12.08 71.24 -40.98
CA SER A 706 -12.61 71.59 -42.31
C SER A 706 -11.48 71.83 -43.33
N LYS A 707 -10.36 72.44 -42.93
CA LYS A 707 -9.17 72.62 -43.81
C LYS A 707 -8.51 71.30 -44.20
N LEU A 708 -8.62 70.28 -43.34
CA LEU A 708 -8.01 68.96 -43.54
C LEU A 708 -9.01 67.92 -44.07
N GLU A 709 -10.27 68.29 -44.28
CA GLU A 709 -11.36 67.37 -44.64
C GLU A 709 -11.05 66.58 -45.92
N ASP A 710 -10.52 67.24 -46.95
CA ASP A 710 -10.10 66.61 -48.20
C ASP A 710 -8.94 65.61 -48.00
N LYS A 711 -7.95 65.95 -47.16
CA LYS A 711 -6.82 65.06 -46.84
C LYS A 711 -7.28 63.84 -46.03
N ILE A 712 -8.18 64.05 -45.07
CA ILE A 712 -8.79 62.98 -44.29
C ILE A 712 -9.59 62.05 -45.22
N ASN A 713 -10.35 62.59 -46.17
CA ASN A 713 -11.12 61.81 -47.14
C ASN A 713 -10.23 61.04 -48.13
N LEU A 714 -9.08 61.59 -48.53
CA LEU A 714 -8.07 60.92 -49.36
C LEU A 714 -7.39 59.75 -48.63
N VAL A 715 -7.10 59.89 -47.34
CA VAL A 715 -6.55 58.77 -46.55
C VAL A 715 -7.60 57.68 -46.36
N LYS A 716 -8.89 58.03 -46.27
CA LYS A 716 -10.00 57.08 -46.16
C LYS A 716 -10.20 56.21 -47.42
N THR A 717 -9.85 56.67 -48.61
CA THR A 717 -10.19 55.99 -49.88
C THR A 717 -9.57 54.59 -50.01
N ASP A 718 -8.38 54.38 -49.43
CA ASP A 718 -7.66 53.09 -49.43
C ASP A 718 -7.10 52.73 -48.04
N ILE A 719 -7.80 53.15 -46.98
CA ILE A 719 -7.31 53.07 -45.60
C ILE A 719 -6.94 51.65 -45.18
N ARG A 720 -7.68 50.65 -45.68
CA ARG A 720 -7.43 49.24 -45.40
C ARG A 720 -6.11 48.76 -45.98
N GLU A 721 -5.81 49.10 -47.23
CA GLU A 721 -4.56 48.72 -47.90
C GLU A 721 -3.37 49.42 -47.26
N LYS A 722 -3.51 50.71 -46.91
CA LYS A 722 -2.47 51.48 -46.22
C LYS A 722 -2.15 50.92 -44.83
N VAL A 723 -3.16 50.53 -44.05
CA VAL A 723 -2.97 49.84 -42.77
C VAL A 723 -2.31 48.48 -42.98
N SER A 724 -2.81 47.67 -43.93
CA SER A 724 -2.23 46.36 -44.25
C SER A 724 -0.75 46.44 -44.63
N GLY A 725 -0.35 47.37 -45.51
CA GLY A 725 1.04 47.54 -45.91
C GLY A 725 1.95 48.01 -44.75
N LYS A 726 1.45 48.87 -43.85
CA LYS A 726 2.21 49.24 -42.64
C LYS A 726 2.34 48.08 -41.65
N LEU A 727 1.35 47.19 -41.56
CA LEU A 727 1.40 45.98 -40.72
C LEU A 727 2.27 44.88 -41.32
N GLU A 728 2.37 44.74 -42.64
CA GLU A 728 3.32 43.83 -43.28
C GLU A 728 4.77 44.20 -42.96
N ASN A 729 5.06 45.50 -42.93
CA ASN A 729 6.38 46.01 -42.56
C ASN A 729 6.68 45.91 -41.05
N ASN A 730 5.65 46.03 -40.20
CA ASN A 730 5.78 45.92 -38.74
C ASN A 730 4.63 45.06 -38.18
N PRO A 731 4.73 43.73 -38.26
CA PRO A 731 3.65 42.81 -37.88
C PRO A 731 3.32 42.79 -36.39
N LEU A 732 4.16 43.42 -35.56
CA LEU A 732 3.94 43.59 -34.12
C LEU A 732 2.98 44.75 -33.79
N TYR A 733 2.68 45.63 -34.74
CA TYR A 733 1.74 46.73 -34.48
C TYR A 733 0.29 46.24 -34.42
N ARG A 734 -0.49 46.86 -33.53
CA ARG A 734 -1.96 46.78 -33.59
C ARG A 734 -2.44 47.69 -34.73
N TRP A 735 -3.56 47.33 -35.36
CA TRP A 735 -4.09 48.01 -36.56
C TRP A 735 -4.33 49.51 -36.41
N ASP A 736 -4.52 50.03 -35.18
CA ASP A 736 -4.73 51.45 -34.91
C ASP A 736 -3.42 52.25 -34.83
N THR A 737 -2.27 51.61 -34.62
CA THR A 737 -0.97 52.30 -34.60
C THR A 737 -0.64 52.93 -35.96
N PRO A 738 -0.77 52.23 -37.11
CA PRO A 738 -0.67 52.84 -38.43
C PRO A 738 -1.66 53.99 -38.67
N LEU A 739 -2.89 53.89 -38.13
CA LEU A 739 -3.91 54.94 -38.25
C LEU A 739 -3.50 56.21 -37.50
N LYS A 740 -3.01 56.07 -36.27
CA LYS A 740 -2.52 57.20 -35.46
C LYS A 740 -1.32 57.87 -36.12
N GLN A 741 -0.42 57.09 -36.72
CA GLN A 741 0.68 57.64 -37.52
C GLN A 741 0.16 58.42 -38.72
N MET A 742 -0.76 57.86 -39.51
CA MET A 742 -1.34 58.58 -40.66
C MET A 742 -2.08 59.85 -40.23
N ALA A 743 -2.79 59.84 -39.10
CA ALA A 743 -3.43 61.03 -38.55
C ALA A 743 -2.40 62.09 -38.13
N HIS A 744 -1.29 61.68 -37.52
CA HIS A 744 -0.17 62.56 -37.18
C HIS A 744 0.50 63.14 -38.45
N ASP A 745 0.70 62.31 -39.48
CA ASP A 745 1.28 62.70 -40.76
C ASP A 745 0.42 63.77 -41.46
N ILE A 746 -0.92 63.63 -41.48
CA ILE A 746 -1.85 64.63 -42.04
C ILE A 746 -1.72 66.00 -41.37
N ILE A 747 -1.48 66.02 -40.05
CA ILE A 747 -1.43 67.23 -39.23
C ILE A 747 -0.06 67.93 -39.34
N HIS A 748 1.04 67.18 -39.40
CA HIS A 748 2.39 67.72 -39.26
C HIS A 748 3.26 67.67 -40.52
N GLN A 749 2.88 66.89 -41.53
CA GLN A 749 3.59 66.84 -42.81
C GLN A 749 2.68 67.39 -43.91
N GLY A 750 3.06 68.56 -44.43
CA GLY A 750 2.56 69.03 -45.71
C GLY A 750 3.05 68.08 -46.80
N ASP A 751 2.09 67.39 -47.41
CA ASP A 751 2.17 66.51 -48.58
C ASP A 751 2.48 65.02 -48.29
N ILE A 752 1.44 64.18 -48.47
CA ILE A 752 1.53 62.72 -48.67
C ILE A 752 1.75 62.46 -50.16
#